data_AF-A0A8H3D8E2-F1
#
_entry.id   AF-A0A8H3D8E2-F1
#
_cell.length_a   1.000
_cell.length_b   1.000
_cell.length_c   1.000
_cell.angle_alpha   90.00
_cell.angle_beta   90.00
_cell.angle_gamma   90.00
#
_symmetry.space_group_name_H-M   'P 1'
#
loop_
_entity.id
_entity.type
_entity.pdbx_description
1 polymer ?
#
loop_
_entity_poly.entity_id
_entity_poly.type
_entity_poly.pdbx_seq_one_letter_code
_entity_poly.pdbx_strand_id
1 'polypeptide(L)'
;MASNDLTVPTSPPALKDSRASLDDPQPNAFVRGYQSVFQSLGFKKGYNFVLWFIFGGAMLGFVLARFMYLHTPTMLAGIAPGEAYWFRRGIYKAGILIHLGSILPAGFLAVFQFVPIIRYKVILVHRISGYISIFLLFIGMASAFAITRRSFGGEMSSQTWTMTIGALVLVMATLGWANIKRLQIDQHRKWMLRTWFYASPIITARIIMIISANIISAIGQYYALWSCDEVLYTLDNDMTRLMEEFPACSTGALESVHVAVPAVWTQAVNIGSTFRLTFGPSLWIASLVHAIGVEIYIHLTPGETARLRKVSYQKQLERGMSAALLAKRKALKTFHLADIGEGITECEVLKWSIKPQSPVGSFDPLCEVQSDKATVEITSPFDGVVKELLVQEGHIAKVGEGLCVIEVEEDSDSASSSDEPAQPQAPATSTPTPTPQTTSAIEGSYTPPPARRHHPMDPARPAESLSAATGQRAGKQDAFEKGGNQALATPSIRHYARSQGISDLDVLMPGTGRGGRIERADIDAYLKRSQKSETSSAASTKRDLGEEMVIEMGRTRWGMWKSMTKSLEIPLFGYSATLDLTALNEMLPTLNAHIPQEYRPPPPAPEHAPSISPDSIFSGSPEAKQSLVASSDPATHFKRMTMLPLLLKTLSLAMMEWPVMRTHINPTAEPSTKPTLTIRPSADISIGLSTPTGLYTPTLVGLNNHSPYAIAGSLARLAYLGRQTPSGLTPADMPKRGGTLTVSNVGAIGAGKWAVPRLVQGGGVAIVAVGRAEWVVKPSGEKRLEVGVSWSADHRIVEGAELAAFVESWRSWVENPARLVGIGQ
;
A
#
# COMPACT_ATOMS: atom_id res chain seq x y z
N MET A 1 19.56 20.21 52.26
CA MET A 1 20.80 20.99 52.45
C MET A 1 21.96 20.16 51.94
N ALA A 2 22.99 20.84 51.43
CA ALA A 2 24.22 20.33 50.82
C ALA A 2 24.19 20.12 49.29
N SER A 3 25.04 20.96 48.69
CA SER A 3 25.56 21.05 47.34
C SER A 3 26.27 19.79 46.83
N ASN A 4 26.18 19.54 45.53
CA ASN A 4 27.35 19.12 44.74
C ASN A 4 27.16 19.54 43.28
N ASP A 5 28.06 20.41 42.84
CA ASP A 5 28.35 20.70 41.44
C ASP A 5 28.81 19.42 40.73
N LEU A 6 28.21 19.14 39.57
CA LEU A 6 28.86 18.37 38.52
C LEU A 6 28.38 18.91 37.17
N THR A 7 29.15 19.89 36.70
CA THR A 7 29.26 20.33 35.32
C THR A 7 29.39 19.11 34.39
N VAL A 8 28.38 18.89 33.54
CA VAL A 8 28.44 17.91 32.45
C VAL A 8 29.35 18.45 31.34
N PRO A 9 30.23 17.64 30.72
CA PRO A 9 31.25 18.14 29.79
C PRO A 9 30.63 18.73 28.53
N THR A 10 31.21 19.86 28.13
CA THR A 10 31.13 20.42 26.78
C THR A 10 31.48 19.36 25.73
N SER A 11 30.77 19.40 24.61
CA SER A 11 31.03 18.77 23.30
C SER A 11 32.43 18.18 23.07
N PRO A 12 32.54 17.04 22.32
CA PRO A 12 33.85 16.57 21.87
C PRO A 12 34.56 17.68 21.07
N PRO A 13 35.91 17.75 21.12
CA PRO A 13 36.64 18.77 20.40
C PRO A 13 36.30 18.65 18.92
N ALA A 14 35.81 19.75 18.35
CA ALA A 14 35.67 19.87 16.91
C ALA A 14 37.03 19.54 16.28
N LEU A 15 37.07 18.51 15.43
CA LEU A 15 38.10 18.38 14.42
C LEU A 15 38.15 19.73 13.71
N LYS A 16 39.21 20.51 13.97
CA LYS A 16 39.55 21.67 13.17
C LYS A 16 39.75 21.15 11.75
N ASP A 17 38.79 21.42 10.87
CA ASP A 17 39.01 21.38 9.44
C ASP A 17 40.18 22.32 9.14
N SER A 18 41.37 21.76 9.00
CA SER A 18 42.59 22.42 8.56
C SER A 18 42.56 22.64 7.04
N ARG A 19 41.47 23.23 6.55
CA ARG A 19 41.34 23.80 5.21
C ARG A 19 40.78 25.21 5.29
N ALA A 20 41.47 26.08 6.02
CA ALA A 20 41.40 27.51 5.76
C ALA A 20 42.35 27.79 4.59
N SER A 21 41.85 27.71 3.35
CA SER A 21 42.51 28.35 2.22
C SER A 21 42.52 29.86 2.48
N LEU A 22 43.70 30.47 2.36
CA LEU A 22 44.00 31.87 2.64
C LEU A 22 43.32 32.90 1.70
N ASP A 23 42.20 32.55 1.06
CA ASP A 23 41.54 33.37 0.02
C ASP A 23 40.01 33.50 0.21
N ASP A 24 39.49 33.45 1.44
CA ASP A 24 38.06 33.70 1.65
C ASP A 24 37.80 35.22 1.82
N PRO A 25 37.08 35.88 0.89
CA PRO A 25 36.88 37.33 0.93
C PRO A 25 36.12 37.76 2.19
N GLN A 26 36.66 38.75 2.90
CA GLN A 26 36.05 39.33 4.09
C GLN A 26 34.59 39.75 3.80
N PRO A 27 33.61 39.33 4.62
CA PRO A 27 32.21 39.61 4.34
C PRO A 27 31.92 41.13 4.39
N ASN A 28 31.33 41.64 3.30
CA ASN A 28 30.90 43.05 3.18
C ASN A 28 29.99 43.46 4.35
N ALA A 29 29.92 44.77 4.65
CA ALA A 29 29.16 45.31 5.79
C ALA A 29 27.70 44.83 5.83
N PHE A 30 27.06 44.67 4.67
CA PHE A 30 25.73 44.07 4.53
C PHE A 30 25.67 42.62 5.03
N VAL A 31 26.65 41.78 4.68
CA VAL A 31 26.73 40.38 5.11
C VAL A 31 26.97 40.29 6.61
N ARG A 32 27.79 41.18 7.19
CA ARG A 32 27.99 41.27 8.64
C ARG A 32 26.72 41.70 9.38
N GLY A 33 26.01 42.70 8.88
CA GLY A 33 24.70 43.10 9.43
C GLY A 33 23.68 41.97 9.35
N TYR A 34 23.57 41.32 8.20
CA TYR A 34 22.71 40.16 7.98
C TYR A 34 23.04 38.99 8.93
N GLN A 35 24.33 38.67 9.09
CA GLN A 35 24.81 37.66 10.05
C GLN A 35 24.44 38.00 11.49
N SER A 36 24.62 39.25 11.91
CA SER A 36 24.25 39.72 13.24
C SER A 36 22.75 39.52 13.50
N VAL A 37 21.89 39.80 12.52
CA VAL A 37 20.43 39.69 12.69
C VAL A 37 19.99 38.24 12.86
N PHE A 38 20.38 37.33 11.95
CA PHE A 38 19.89 35.95 12.04
C PHE A 38 20.52 35.17 13.19
N GLN A 39 21.76 35.47 13.57
CA GLN A 39 22.41 34.86 14.73
C GLN A 39 21.75 35.32 16.04
N SER A 40 21.32 36.59 16.12
CA SER A 40 20.57 37.12 17.28
C SER A 40 19.24 36.39 17.49
N LEU A 41 18.62 35.91 16.41
CA LEU A 41 17.40 35.09 16.45
C LEU A 41 17.68 33.59 16.68
N GLY A 42 18.95 33.20 16.80
CA GLY A 42 19.39 31.84 17.09
C GLY A 42 19.48 30.91 15.88
N PHE A 43 19.45 31.44 14.66
CA PHE A 43 19.67 30.63 13.45
C PHE A 43 21.16 30.39 13.24
N LYS A 44 21.56 29.12 13.03
CA LYS A 44 22.96 28.75 12.77
C LYS A 44 23.40 28.97 11.32
N LYS A 45 22.45 28.92 10.37
CA LYS A 45 22.71 29.04 8.94
C LYS A 45 21.77 30.07 8.32
N GLY A 46 22.31 30.94 7.47
CA GLY A 46 21.55 32.05 6.87
C GLY A 46 20.34 31.61 6.04
N TYR A 47 20.43 30.51 5.29
CA TYR A 47 19.30 30.04 4.46
C TYR A 47 18.07 29.63 5.30
N ASN A 48 18.26 29.09 6.51
CA ASN A 48 17.15 28.75 7.41
C ASN A 48 16.39 30.00 7.86
N PHE A 49 17.11 31.11 8.04
CA PHE A 49 16.51 32.40 8.34
C PHE A 49 15.73 32.95 7.15
N VAL A 50 16.26 32.86 5.92
CA VAL A 50 15.53 33.26 4.70
C VAL A 50 14.23 32.48 4.57
N LEU A 51 14.27 31.15 4.73
CA LEU A 51 13.08 30.31 4.65
C LEU A 51 12.05 30.68 5.72
N TRP A 52 12.49 30.86 6.98
CA TRP A 52 11.59 31.32 8.04
C TRP A 52 11.04 32.72 7.76
N PHE A 53 11.84 33.63 7.21
CA PHE A 53 11.39 34.98 6.85
C PHE A 53 10.34 34.96 5.75
N ILE A 54 10.53 34.14 4.71
CA ILE A 54 9.55 34.00 3.62
C ILE A 54 8.24 33.42 4.16
N PHE A 55 8.28 32.25 4.80
CA PHE A 55 7.05 31.56 5.22
C PHE A 55 6.43 32.15 6.48
N GLY A 56 7.25 32.36 7.52
CA GLY A 56 6.82 32.98 8.77
C GLY A 56 6.49 34.46 8.62
N GLY A 57 7.23 35.20 7.79
CA GLY A 57 6.95 36.60 7.49
C GLY A 57 5.68 36.78 6.65
N ALA A 58 5.42 35.90 5.68
CA ALA A 58 4.14 35.91 4.94
C ALA A 58 2.95 35.68 5.88
N MET A 59 3.04 34.71 6.80
CA MET A 59 2.02 34.48 7.83
C MET A 59 1.86 35.68 8.77
N LEU A 60 2.97 36.25 9.26
CA LEU A 60 2.94 37.41 10.13
C LEU A 60 2.31 38.63 9.45
N GLY A 61 2.72 38.93 8.21
CA GLY A 61 2.16 40.01 7.41
C GLY A 61 0.68 39.83 7.14
N PHE A 62 0.25 38.60 6.80
CA PHE A 62 -1.16 38.27 6.63
C PHE A 62 -1.97 38.53 7.89
N VAL A 63 -1.51 38.00 9.04
CA VAL A 63 -2.23 38.14 10.31
C VAL A 63 -2.31 39.61 10.75
N LEU A 64 -1.21 40.36 10.65
CA LEU A 64 -1.18 41.78 10.99
C LEU A 64 -2.13 42.61 10.11
N ALA A 65 -2.16 42.33 8.80
CA ALA A 65 -3.08 42.98 7.88
C ALA A 65 -4.56 42.65 8.15
N ARG A 66 -4.87 41.58 8.89
CA ARG A 66 -6.24 41.14 9.16
C ARG A 66 -6.72 41.43 10.57
N PHE A 67 -5.87 41.86 11.50
CA PHE A 67 -6.33 42.29 12.83
C PHE A 67 -7.36 43.42 12.80
N MET A 68 -7.31 44.29 11.80
CA MET A 68 -8.32 45.34 11.61
C MET A 68 -9.75 44.78 11.43
N TYR A 69 -9.89 43.52 11.00
CA TYR A 69 -11.20 42.86 10.83
C TYR A 69 -11.82 42.35 12.14
N LEU A 70 -11.14 42.51 13.27
CA LEU A 70 -11.79 42.37 14.58
C LEU A 70 -12.79 43.49 14.84
N HIS A 71 -12.62 44.64 14.19
CA HIS A 71 -13.62 45.70 14.22
C HIS A 71 -14.69 45.45 13.15
N THR A 72 -15.90 45.09 13.59
CA THR A 72 -17.02 44.68 12.71
C THR A 72 -17.29 45.61 11.51
N PRO A 73 -17.36 46.95 11.65
CA PRO A 73 -17.60 47.84 10.52
C PRO A 73 -16.50 47.78 9.46
N THR A 74 -15.23 47.79 9.90
CA THR A 74 -14.06 47.65 9.02
C THR A 74 -14.06 46.30 8.30
N MET A 75 -14.45 45.24 9.00
CA MET A 75 -14.59 43.90 8.41
C MET A 75 -15.66 43.90 7.32
N LEU A 76 -16.87 44.37 7.63
CA LEU A 76 -17.99 44.38 6.67
C LEU A 76 -17.69 45.23 5.43
N ALA A 77 -16.88 46.28 5.55
CA ALA A 77 -16.42 47.09 4.42
C ALA A 77 -15.31 46.43 3.58
N GLY A 78 -14.54 45.51 4.18
CA GLY A 78 -13.34 44.91 3.57
C GLY A 78 -13.48 43.44 3.15
N ILE A 79 -14.65 42.83 3.33
CA ILE A 79 -14.95 41.47 2.86
C ILE A 79 -15.39 41.47 1.39
N ALA A 80 -15.43 40.28 0.78
CA ALA A 80 -15.89 40.14 -0.60
C ALA A 80 -17.35 40.63 -0.74
N PRO A 81 -17.73 41.25 -1.88
CA PRO A 81 -19.11 41.63 -2.14
C PRO A 81 -20.07 40.45 -1.95
N GLY A 82 -21.25 40.69 -1.37
CA GLY A 82 -22.23 39.66 -0.99
C GLY A 82 -22.07 39.12 0.43
N GLU A 83 -20.83 38.89 0.91
CA GLU A 83 -20.59 38.24 2.22
C GLU A 83 -21.17 39.03 3.41
N ALA A 84 -21.20 40.37 3.30
CA ALA A 84 -21.74 41.25 4.33
C ALA A 84 -23.24 40.99 4.60
N TYR A 85 -23.97 40.46 3.62
CA TYR A 85 -25.38 40.08 3.76
C TYR A 85 -25.57 39.03 4.86
N TRP A 86 -24.71 38.01 4.89
CA TRP A 86 -24.77 36.92 5.85
C TRP A 86 -24.09 37.26 7.17
N PHE A 87 -22.90 37.86 7.14
CA PHE A 87 -22.09 38.11 8.35
C PHE A 87 -22.60 39.25 9.24
N ARG A 88 -23.68 39.94 8.86
CA ARG A 88 -24.38 40.89 9.72
C ARG A 88 -25.43 40.24 10.63
N ARG A 89 -25.83 38.98 10.41
CA ARG A 89 -26.98 38.33 11.07
C ARG A 89 -26.60 37.15 11.97
N GLY A 90 -27.25 37.07 13.14
CA GLY A 90 -27.34 35.88 14.00
C GLY A 90 -26.04 35.10 14.21
N ILE A 91 -26.11 33.80 13.96
CA ILE A 91 -25.01 32.85 14.19
C ILE A 91 -23.78 33.10 13.31
N TYR A 92 -23.96 33.66 12.10
CA TYR A 92 -22.87 33.87 11.16
C TYR A 92 -21.99 35.05 11.58
N LYS A 93 -22.61 36.12 12.12
CA LYS A 93 -21.88 37.24 12.73
C LYS A 93 -21.04 36.78 13.92
N ALA A 94 -21.64 36.01 14.83
CA ALA A 94 -20.91 35.46 15.97
C ALA A 94 -19.79 34.51 15.52
N GLY A 95 -20.08 33.62 14.57
CA GLY A 95 -19.13 32.66 14.03
C GLY A 95 -17.90 33.32 13.40
N ILE A 96 -18.07 34.32 12.54
CA ILE A 96 -16.93 34.99 11.88
C ILE A 96 -16.08 35.78 12.88
N LEU A 97 -16.70 36.41 13.89
CA LEU A 97 -15.97 37.12 14.94
C LEU A 97 -15.18 36.17 15.83
N ILE A 98 -15.76 35.02 16.21
CA ILE A 98 -15.04 33.97 16.96
C ILE A 98 -13.90 33.42 16.11
N HIS A 99 -14.13 33.19 14.81
CA HIS A 99 -13.12 32.70 13.89
C HIS A 99 -11.92 33.67 13.79
N LEU A 100 -12.17 34.93 13.46
CA LEU A 100 -11.12 35.97 13.38
C LEU A 100 -10.43 36.20 14.73
N GLY A 101 -11.22 36.29 15.80
CA GLY A 101 -10.76 36.50 17.17
C GLY A 101 -9.87 35.39 17.72
N SER A 102 -9.93 34.20 17.14
CA SER A 102 -9.12 33.05 17.55
C SER A 102 -8.00 32.72 16.56
N ILE A 103 -8.28 32.67 15.25
CA ILE A 103 -7.29 32.27 14.26
C ILE A 103 -6.19 33.31 14.05
N LEU A 104 -6.51 34.62 14.16
CA LEU A 104 -5.52 35.67 13.99
C LEU A 104 -4.48 35.67 15.13
N PRO A 105 -4.87 35.70 16.43
CA PRO A 105 -3.87 35.56 17.48
C PRO A 105 -3.15 34.21 17.45
N ALA A 106 -3.83 33.11 17.07
CA ALA A 106 -3.19 31.80 16.93
C ALA A 106 -2.05 31.83 15.90
N GLY A 107 -2.32 32.37 14.70
CA GLY A 107 -1.34 32.52 13.62
C GLY A 107 -0.21 33.48 13.98
N PHE A 108 -0.50 34.58 14.68
CA PHE A 108 0.52 35.49 15.20
C PHE A 108 1.49 34.74 16.13
N LEU A 109 0.96 34.01 17.12
CA LEU A 109 1.77 33.24 18.07
C LEU A 109 2.54 32.10 17.40
N ALA A 110 1.98 31.50 16.34
CA ALA A 110 2.59 30.40 15.60
C ALA A 110 3.95 30.76 14.99
N VAL A 111 4.07 31.96 14.41
CA VAL A 111 5.32 32.44 13.79
C VAL A 111 6.48 32.41 14.78
N PHE A 112 6.22 32.82 16.02
CA PHE A 112 7.20 32.83 17.11
C PHE A 112 7.53 31.42 17.64
N GLN A 113 6.65 30.44 17.48
CA GLN A 113 6.93 29.05 17.89
C GLN A 113 8.10 28.44 17.12
N PHE A 114 8.34 28.91 15.90
CA PHE A 114 9.39 28.37 15.03
C PHE A 114 10.73 29.12 15.14
N VAL A 115 10.80 30.19 15.95
CA VAL A 115 12.03 30.95 16.16
C VAL A 115 12.98 30.15 17.08
N PRO A 116 14.23 29.85 16.67
CA PRO A 116 15.16 29.05 17.46
C PRO A 116 15.44 29.60 18.86
N ILE A 117 15.66 30.91 19.03
CA ILE A 117 15.99 31.49 20.35
C ILE A 117 14.88 31.27 21.38
N ILE A 118 13.61 31.36 20.96
CA ILE A 118 12.45 31.16 21.83
C ILE A 118 12.39 29.70 22.30
N ARG A 119 12.69 28.75 21.40
CA ARG A 119 12.69 27.32 21.71
C ARG A 119 13.85 26.86 22.58
N TYR A 120 15.00 27.55 22.54
CA TYR A 120 16.19 27.14 23.29
C TYR A 120 16.40 27.91 24.59
N LYS A 121 16.13 29.21 24.61
CA LYS A 121 16.38 30.07 25.78
C LYS A 121 15.12 30.36 26.59
N VAL A 122 13.95 30.43 25.95
CA VAL A 122 12.71 30.91 26.59
C VAL A 122 11.60 29.86 26.51
N ILE A 123 11.90 28.64 26.97
CA ILE A 123 11.03 27.45 26.82
C ILE A 123 9.67 27.63 27.49
N LEU A 124 9.60 28.37 28.61
CA LEU A 124 8.33 28.63 29.29
C LEU A 124 7.37 29.42 28.39
N VAL A 125 7.88 30.47 27.73
CA VAL A 125 7.10 31.28 26.79
C VAL A 125 6.66 30.43 25.60
N HIS A 126 7.55 29.62 25.02
CA HIS A 126 7.19 28.66 23.96
C HIS A 126 6.04 27.73 24.38
N ARG A 127 6.09 27.19 25.60
CA ARG A 127 5.06 26.27 26.10
C ARG A 127 3.71 26.97 26.28
N ILE A 128 3.68 28.11 26.95
CA ILE A 128 2.43 28.85 27.22
C ILE A 128 1.82 29.32 25.90
N SER A 129 2.61 29.98 25.04
CA SER A 129 2.14 30.46 23.75
C SER A 129 1.73 29.32 22.80
N GLY A 130 2.40 28.18 22.84
CA GLY A 130 2.00 26.98 22.12
C GLY A 130 0.65 26.42 22.55
N TYR A 131 0.37 26.35 23.86
CA TYR A 131 -0.95 25.92 24.36
C TYR A 131 -2.06 26.89 23.99
N ILE A 132 -1.82 28.19 24.14
CA ILE A 132 -2.78 29.23 23.74
C ILE A 132 -3.05 29.12 22.23
N SER A 133 -2.00 28.98 21.41
CA SER A 133 -2.12 28.88 19.96
C SER A 133 -2.93 27.65 19.52
N ILE A 134 -2.70 26.47 20.12
CA ILE A 134 -3.50 25.27 19.85
C ILE A 134 -4.95 25.47 20.30
N PHE A 135 -5.20 25.98 21.50
CA PHE A 135 -6.56 26.21 22.00
C PHE A 135 -7.36 27.13 21.07
N LEU A 136 -6.75 28.25 20.67
CA LEU A 136 -7.36 29.19 19.73
C LEU A 136 -7.57 28.58 18.35
N LEU A 137 -6.65 27.74 17.85
CA LEU A 137 -6.82 27.02 16.59
C LEU A 137 -8.08 26.13 16.61
N PHE A 138 -8.35 25.42 17.71
CA PHE A 138 -9.54 24.57 17.84
C PHE A 138 -10.84 25.38 17.81
N ILE A 139 -10.91 26.48 18.58
CA ILE A 139 -12.06 27.38 18.57
C ILE A 139 -12.26 28.01 17.19
N GLY A 140 -11.16 28.43 16.55
CA GLY A 140 -11.17 29.00 15.22
C GLY A 140 -11.68 28.03 14.17
N MET A 141 -11.28 26.75 14.26
CA MET A 141 -11.75 25.75 13.32
C MET A 141 -13.22 25.36 13.54
N ALA A 142 -13.65 25.23 14.80
CA ALA A 142 -15.05 24.94 15.12
C ALA A 142 -15.99 26.04 14.58
N SER A 143 -15.60 27.31 14.73
CA SER A 143 -16.35 28.42 14.15
C SER A 143 -16.26 28.47 12.61
N ALA A 144 -15.12 28.09 12.01
CA ALA A 144 -14.99 27.95 10.55
C ALA A 144 -16.00 26.94 9.97
N PHE A 145 -16.17 25.78 10.61
CA PHE A 145 -17.16 24.78 10.21
C PHE A 145 -18.60 25.30 10.30
N ALA A 146 -18.89 26.17 11.27
CA ALA A 146 -20.22 26.76 11.41
C ALA A 146 -20.53 27.77 10.29
N ILE A 147 -19.54 28.56 9.86
CA ILE A 147 -19.74 29.63 8.87
C ILE A 147 -19.53 29.21 7.41
N THR A 148 -18.87 28.07 7.16
CA THR A 148 -18.49 27.66 5.78
C THR A 148 -19.67 27.44 4.84
N ARG A 149 -20.88 27.20 5.35
CA ARG A 149 -22.11 27.07 4.54
C ARG A 149 -22.53 28.35 3.85
N ARG A 150 -22.01 29.50 4.30
CA ARG A 150 -22.30 30.83 3.73
C ARG A 150 -21.04 31.57 3.27
N SER A 151 -19.86 31.16 3.74
CA SER A 151 -18.59 31.78 3.36
C SER A 151 -18.32 31.59 1.87
N PHE A 152 -18.05 32.69 1.17
CA PHE A 152 -17.95 32.75 -0.29
C PHE A 152 -19.12 32.02 -0.96
N GLY A 153 -20.33 32.32 -0.48
CA GLY A 153 -21.56 31.76 -1.01
C GLY A 153 -21.79 30.26 -0.76
N GLY A 154 -20.94 29.61 0.04
CA GLY A 154 -21.16 28.23 0.48
C GLY A 154 -21.00 27.19 -0.63
N GLU A 155 -20.18 27.43 -1.63
CA GLU A 155 -19.89 26.44 -2.68
C GLU A 155 -19.43 25.10 -2.09
N MET A 156 -19.82 24.00 -2.75
CA MET A 156 -19.47 22.65 -2.28
C MET A 156 -17.96 22.44 -2.20
N SER A 157 -17.20 23.07 -3.11
CA SER A 157 -15.73 23.04 -3.10
C SER A 157 -15.14 23.68 -1.84
N SER A 158 -15.69 24.82 -1.40
CA SER A 158 -15.28 25.53 -0.19
C SER A 158 -15.67 24.78 1.09
N GLN A 159 -16.87 24.20 1.11
CA GLN A 159 -17.35 23.40 2.24
C GLN A 159 -16.53 22.13 2.41
N THR A 160 -16.31 21.38 1.32
CA THR A 160 -15.51 20.16 1.34
C THR A 160 -14.07 20.45 1.75
N TRP A 161 -13.45 21.52 1.23
CA TRP A 161 -12.12 21.92 1.66
C TRP A 161 -12.08 22.21 3.16
N THR A 162 -13.00 23.04 3.65
CA THR A 162 -13.00 23.46 5.06
C THR A 162 -13.16 22.23 5.95
N MET A 163 -14.13 21.36 5.67
CA MET A 163 -14.37 20.14 6.46
C MET A 163 -13.18 19.17 6.42
N THR A 164 -12.64 18.87 5.23
CA THR A 164 -11.56 17.88 5.08
C THR A 164 -10.23 18.40 5.62
N ILE A 165 -9.77 19.55 5.13
CA ILE A 165 -8.47 20.11 5.54
C ILE A 165 -8.54 20.64 6.98
N GLY A 166 -9.67 21.23 7.38
CA GLY A 166 -9.88 21.65 8.76
C GLY A 166 -9.85 20.49 9.75
N ALA A 167 -10.51 19.37 9.45
CA ALA A 167 -10.44 18.17 10.29
C ALA A 167 -9.01 17.62 10.35
N LEU A 168 -8.30 17.58 9.22
CA LEU A 168 -6.90 17.15 9.17
C LEU A 168 -6.01 18.03 10.05
N VAL A 169 -6.16 19.37 9.99
CA VAL A 169 -5.42 20.32 10.83
C VAL A 169 -5.64 20.04 12.31
N LEU A 170 -6.89 19.74 12.72
CA LEU A 170 -7.22 19.39 14.11
C LEU A 170 -6.58 18.07 14.54
N VAL A 171 -6.61 17.03 13.69
CA VAL A 171 -5.96 15.74 13.96
C VAL A 171 -4.45 15.90 14.09
N MET A 172 -3.81 16.69 13.22
CA MET A 172 -2.36 16.92 13.34
C MET A 172 -2.01 17.72 14.59
N ALA A 173 -2.88 18.67 14.98
CA ALA A 173 -2.71 19.44 16.20
C ALA A 173 -2.84 18.55 17.46
N THR A 174 -3.85 17.66 17.52
CA THR A 174 -3.99 16.70 18.62
C THR A 174 -2.81 15.75 18.70
N LEU A 175 -2.35 15.20 17.57
CA LEU A 175 -1.17 14.31 17.53
C LEU A 175 0.08 15.03 18.02
N GLY A 176 0.31 16.28 17.60
CA GLY A 176 1.44 17.05 18.09
C GLY A 176 1.35 17.37 19.58
N TRP A 177 0.15 17.65 20.10
CA TRP A 177 -0.09 17.85 21.53
C TRP A 177 0.11 16.56 22.35
N ALA A 178 -0.36 15.42 21.85
CA ALA A 178 -0.20 14.12 22.49
C ALA A 178 1.29 13.71 22.58
N ASN A 179 2.03 13.90 21.50
CA ASN A 179 3.46 13.56 21.44
C ASN A 179 4.30 14.41 22.41
N ILE A 180 3.99 15.70 22.59
CA ILE A 180 4.73 16.52 23.57
C ILE A 180 4.40 16.13 25.01
N LYS A 181 3.17 15.67 25.30
CA LYS A 181 2.83 15.11 26.62
C LYS A 181 3.63 13.82 26.90
N ARG A 182 3.86 13.01 25.87
CA ARG A 182 4.73 11.82 25.88
C ARG A 182 6.24 12.12 25.79
N LEU A 183 6.64 13.40 25.81
CA LEU A 183 8.04 13.86 25.65
C LEU A 183 8.72 13.46 24.32
N GLN A 184 7.95 13.15 23.28
CA GLN A 184 8.46 12.86 21.93
C GLN A 184 8.58 14.15 21.13
N ILE A 185 9.66 14.89 21.38
CA ILE A 185 9.88 16.24 20.83
C ILE A 185 10.08 16.20 19.31
N ASP A 186 10.71 15.15 18.79
CA ASP A 186 10.90 14.93 17.35
C ASP A 186 9.57 14.76 16.61
N GLN A 187 8.65 13.98 17.17
CA GLN A 187 7.32 13.78 16.59
C GLN A 187 6.44 15.02 16.76
N HIS A 188 6.48 15.66 17.94
CA HIS A 188 5.82 16.95 18.17
C HIS A 188 6.21 17.97 17.09
N ARG A 189 7.50 18.11 16.76
CA ARG A 189 7.98 19.00 15.70
C ARG A 189 7.33 18.69 14.35
N LYS A 190 7.32 17.42 13.93
CA LYS A 190 6.76 17.00 12.64
C LYS A 190 5.27 17.31 12.54
N TRP A 191 4.51 16.97 13.56
CA TRP A 191 3.07 17.21 13.57
C TRP A 191 2.74 18.71 13.62
N MET A 192 3.47 19.51 14.41
CA MET A 192 3.26 20.96 14.43
C MET A 192 3.62 21.64 13.11
N LEU A 193 4.67 21.19 12.42
CA LEU A 193 4.97 21.67 11.07
C LEU A 193 3.82 21.37 10.11
N ARG A 194 3.27 20.15 10.13
CA ARG A 194 2.09 19.80 9.32
C ARG A 194 0.89 20.69 9.66
N THR A 195 0.52 20.80 10.93
CA THR A 195 -0.62 21.65 11.36
C THR A 195 -0.57 23.06 10.74
N TRP A 196 0.57 23.75 10.85
CA TRP A 196 0.68 25.12 10.38
C TRP A 196 0.83 25.25 8.87
N PHE A 197 1.48 24.29 8.20
CA PHE A 197 1.52 24.25 6.73
C PHE A 197 0.14 23.99 6.14
N TYR A 198 -0.65 23.08 6.71
CA TYR A 198 -2.02 22.80 6.26
C TYR A 198 -3.02 23.92 6.62
N ALA A 199 -2.71 24.78 7.61
CA ALA A 199 -3.48 25.99 7.90
C ALA A 199 -3.09 27.20 7.02
N SER A 200 -1.91 27.19 6.40
CA SER A 200 -1.39 28.26 5.53
C SER A 200 -2.00 28.38 4.12
N PRO A 201 -2.78 27.43 3.55
CA PRO A 201 -3.37 27.58 2.21
C PRO A 201 -4.18 28.87 2.04
N ILE A 202 -4.75 29.43 3.10
CA ILE A 202 -5.51 30.70 3.02
C ILE A 202 -4.69 31.89 2.51
N ILE A 203 -3.35 31.85 2.65
CA ILE A 203 -2.46 32.90 2.17
C ILE A 203 -2.17 32.69 0.68
N THR A 204 -1.68 31.50 0.32
CA THR A 204 -1.33 31.15 -1.07
C THR A 204 -2.56 31.11 -1.98
N ALA A 205 -3.70 30.67 -1.46
CA ALA A 205 -4.97 30.65 -2.19
C ALA A 205 -5.39 32.05 -2.63
N ARG A 206 -4.98 33.15 -1.96
CA ARG A 206 -5.30 34.51 -2.44
C ARG A 206 -4.59 34.86 -3.73
N ILE A 207 -3.33 34.43 -3.88
CA ILE A 207 -2.57 34.65 -5.11
C ILE A 207 -3.19 33.82 -6.24
N ILE A 208 -3.47 32.55 -5.97
CA ILE A 208 -4.12 31.65 -6.93
C ILE A 208 -5.50 32.18 -7.32
N MET A 209 -6.29 32.64 -6.36
CA MET A 209 -7.63 33.18 -6.59
C MET A 209 -7.60 34.41 -7.48
N ILE A 210 -6.66 35.34 -7.30
CA ILE A 210 -6.50 36.50 -8.20
C ILE A 210 -6.17 36.04 -9.62
N ILE A 211 -5.27 35.07 -9.78
CA ILE A 211 -4.92 34.53 -11.10
C ILE A 211 -6.13 33.84 -11.75
N SER A 212 -6.79 32.94 -11.01
CA SER A 212 -7.99 32.22 -11.47
C SER A 212 -9.12 33.18 -11.82
N ALA A 213 -9.30 34.25 -11.07
CA ALA A 213 -10.33 35.24 -11.31
C ALA A 213 -10.08 36.00 -12.63
N ASN A 214 -8.82 36.38 -12.92
CA ASN A 214 -8.47 36.98 -14.22
C ASN A 214 -8.73 36.02 -15.39
N ILE A 215 -8.40 34.73 -15.23
CA ILE A 215 -8.64 33.70 -16.24
C ILE A 215 -10.14 33.53 -16.50
N ILE A 216 -10.94 33.36 -15.45
CA ILE A 216 -12.38 33.15 -15.56
C ILE A 216 -13.08 34.36 -16.18
N SER A 217 -12.69 35.57 -15.79
CA SER A 217 -13.23 36.80 -16.39
C SER A 217 -12.86 36.95 -17.86
N ALA A 218 -11.65 36.51 -18.27
CA ALA A 218 -11.25 36.53 -19.68
C ALA A 218 -12.04 35.52 -20.53
N ILE A 219 -12.46 34.39 -19.94
CA ILE A 219 -13.30 33.39 -20.62
C ILE A 219 -14.76 33.89 -20.75
N GLY A 220 -15.28 34.58 -19.73
CA GLY A 220 -16.60 35.24 -19.79
C GLY A 220 -17.83 34.33 -19.78
N GLN A 221 -17.66 33.02 -19.58
CA GLN A 221 -18.75 32.02 -19.64
C GLN A 221 -19.14 31.42 -18.28
N TYR A 222 -18.60 31.95 -17.18
CA TYR A 222 -18.85 31.41 -15.85
C TYR A 222 -19.89 32.23 -15.10
N TYR A 223 -20.79 31.54 -14.40
CA TYR A 223 -21.86 32.14 -13.61
C TYR A 223 -21.95 31.45 -12.25
N ALA A 224 -22.27 32.22 -11.22
CA ALA A 224 -22.59 31.69 -9.89
C ALA A 224 -24.05 32.01 -9.53
N LEU A 225 -24.67 31.13 -8.75
CA LEU A 225 -26.06 31.32 -8.29
C LEU A 225 -26.09 32.21 -7.05
N TRP A 226 -26.95 33.24 -7.08
CA TRP A 226 -27.17 34.19 -5.99
C TRP A 226 -28.66 34.30 -5.70
N SER A 227 -29.06 34.59 -4.47
CA SER A 227 -30.46 34.92 -4.16
C SER A 227 -30.74 36.40 -4.46
N CYS A 228 -31.96 36.72 -4.89
CA CYS A 228 -32.30 38.09 -5.32
C CYS A 228 -32.15 39.12 -4.19
N ASP A 229 -32.41 38.75 -2.94
CA ASP A 229 -32.18 39.57 -1.75
C ASP A 229 -30.68 39.87 -1.48
N GLU A 230 -29.80 38.89 -1.73
CA GLU A 230 -28.35 39.03 -1.62
C GLU A 230 -27.81 39.99 -2.71
N VAL A 231 -28.34 39.87 -3.93
CA VAL A 231 -28.02 40.78 -5.04
C VAL A 231 -28.51 42.20 -4.73
N LEU A 232 -29.77 42.35 -4.30
CA LEU A 232 -30.34 43.65 -3.91
C LEU A 232 -29.50 44.33 -2.83
N TYR A 233 -29.11 43.58 -1.80
CA TYR A 233 -28.26 44.11 -0.73
C TYR A 233 -26.89 44.56 -1.25
N THR A 234 -26.31 43.83 -2.21
CA THR A 234 -25.01 44.15 -2.81
C THR A 234 -25.10 45.35 -3.78
N LEU A 235 -26.29 45.64 -4.29
CA LEU A 235 -26.62 46.84 -5.07
C LEU A 235 -27.14 48.00 -4.20
N ASP A 236 -26.75 48.06 -2.92
CA ASP A 236 -27.15 49.11 -1.96
C ASP A 236 -28.67 49.27 -1.78
N ASN A 237 -29.44 48.20 -2.02
CA ASN A 237 -30.91 48.15 -2.01
C ASN A 237 -31.59 48.97 -3.13
N ASP A 238 -30.91 49.17 -4.27
CA ASP A 238 -31.49 49.76 -5.47
C ASP A 238 -32.37 48.76 -6.24
N MET A 239 -33.70 48.88 -6.05
CA MET A 239 -34.69 48.03 -6.71
C MET A 239 -34.77 48.25 -8.22
N THR A 240 -34.52 49.47 -8.70
CA THR A 240 -34.60 49.79 -10.12
C THR A 240 -33.49 49.09 -10.88
N ARG A 241 -32.27 49.19 -10.34
CA ARG A 241 -31.10 48.51 -10.91
C ARG A 241 -31.21 46.99 -10.85
N LEU A 242 -31.78 46.44 -9.77
CA LEU A 242 -32.05 45.00 -9.67
C LEU A 242 -32.98 44.52 -10.80
N MET A 243 -34.06 45.24 -11.09
CA MET A 243 -35.02 44.85 -12.13
C MET A 243 -34.46 44.98 -13.54
N GLU A 244 -33.58 45.96 -13.77
CA GLU A 244 -32.92 46.19 -15.05
C GLU A 244 -31.85 45.11 -15.34
N GLU A 245 -30.96 44.85 -14.39
CA GLU A 245 -29.86 43.89 -14.57
C GLU A 245 -30.32 42.43 -14.38
N PHE A 246 -31.33 42.18 -13.53
CA PHE A 246 -31.80 40.84 -13.15
C PHE A 246 -33.35 40.74 -13.16
N PRO A 247 -33.99 40.71 -14.34
CA PRO A 247 -35.45 40.76 -14.47
C PRO A 247 -36.19 39.58 -13.79
N ALA A 248 -35.49 38.46 -13.58
CA ALA A 248 -36.01 37.31 -12.84
C ALA A 248 -36.38 37.63 -11.38
N CYS A 249 -35.83 38.69 -10.79
CA CYS A 249 -36.09 39.11 -9.41
C CYS A 249 -37.37 39.95 -9.22
N SER A 250 -38.15 40.17 -10.27
CA SER A 250 -39.34 41.05 -10.26
C SER A 250 -40.59 40.49 -9.55
N THR A 251 -40.61 39.20 -9.21
CA THR A 251 -41.82 38.47 -8.77
C THR A 251 -42.16 38.60 -7.27
N GLY A 252 -41.46 39.45 -6.51
CA GLY A 252 -41.76 39.77 -5.10
C GLY A 252 -41.30 38.75 -4.06
N ALA A 253 -40.89 37.54 -4.46
CA ALA A 253 -40.35 36.51 -3.58
C ALA A 253 -38.80 36.51 -3.54
N LEU A 254 -38.21 37.64 -3.11
CA LEU A 254 -36.76 37.91 -3.22
C LEU A 254 -35.85 36.90 -2.49
N GLU A 255 -36.33 36.23 -1.44
CA GLU A 255 -35.54 35.29 -0.64
C GLU A 255 -35.53 33.86 -1.23
N SER A 256 -36.54 33.47 -2.01
CA SER A 256 -36.64 32.13 -2.61
C SER A 256 -36.16 32.07 -4.07
N VAL A 257 -36.13 33.21 -4.75
CA VAL A 257 -35.70 33.30 -6.14
C VAL A 257 -34.17 33.42 -6.23
N HIS A 258 -33.58 32.56 -7.04
CA HIS A 258 -32.15 32.56 -7.34
C HIS A 258 -31.90 32.94 -8.79
N VAL A 259 -30.81 33.68 -9.01
CA VAL A 259 -30.42 34.28 -10.27
C VAL A 259 -28.96 33.93 -10.55
N ALA A 260 -28.65 33.67 -11.82
CA ALA A 260 -27.29 33.44 -12.28
C ALA A 260 -26.57 34.79 -12.50
N VAL A 261 -25.47 35.00 -11.78
CA VAL A 261 -24.65 36.21 -11.85
C VAL A 261 -23.34 35.91 -12.59
N PRO A 262 -22.98 36.67 -13.64
CA PRO A 262 -21.75 36.44 -14.39
C PRO A 262 -20.50 36.72 -13.54
N ALA A 263 -19.47 35.89 -13.68
CA ALA A 263 -18.19 36.01 -12.98
C ALA A 263 -17.20 36.88 -13.77
N VAL A 264 -17.31 38.20 -13.62
CA VAL A 264 -16.47 39.19 -14.31
C VAL A 264 -15.98 40.28 -13.35
N TRP A 265 -14.74 40.75 -13.52
CA TRP A 265 -14.13 41.87 -12.77
C TRP A 265 -14.64 43.27 -13.17
N THR A 266 -15.94 43.50 -13.16
CA THR A 266 -16.52 44.80 -13.56
C THR A 266 -17.29 45.49 -12.44
N GLN A 267 -18.32 44.83 -11.91
CA GLN A 267 -19.22 45.38 -10.89
C GLN A 267 -19.15 44.57 -9.59
N ALA A 268 -19.57 45.15 -8.46
CA ALA A 268 -19.48 44.51 -7.15
C ALA A 268 -20.13 43.11 -7.11
N VAL A 269 -21.33 42.96 -7.67
CA VAL A 269 -22.06 41.70 -7.77
C VAL A 269 -21.29 40.65 -8.60
N ASN A 270 -20.72 41.05 -9.73
CA ASN A 270 -19.93 40.18 -10.61
C ASN A 270 -18.58 39.78 -10.00
N ILE A 271 -17.94 40.69 -9.26
CA ILE A 271 -16.70 40.44 -8.51
C ILE A 271 -16.98 39.41 -7.40
N GLY A 272 -18.10 39.56 -6.68
CA GLY A 272 -18.57 38.58 -5.70
C GLY A 272 -18.74 37.19 -6.32
N SER A 273 -19.41 37.10 -7.48
CA SER A 273 -19.59 35.85 -8.23
C SER A 273 -18.24 35.21 -8.61
N THR A 274 -17.28 36.03 -9.03
CA THR A 274 -15.92 35.57 -9.37
C THR A 274 -15.21 34.95 -8.15
N PHE A 275 -15.29 35.59 -6.98
CA PHE A 275 -14.70 35.04 -5.76
C PHE A 275 -15.39 33.76 -5.27
N ARG A 276 -16.72 33.68 -5.39
CA ARG A 276 -17.51 32.47 -5.06
C ARG A 276 -17.01 31.24 -5.83
N LEU A 277 -16.79 31.38 -7.13
CA LEU A 277 -16.31 30.28 -7.99
C LEU A 277 -14.84 29.94 -7.77
N THR A 278 -14.00 30.92 -7.45
CA THR A 278 -12.54 30.74 -7.40
C THR A 278 -12.01 30.35 -6.02
N PHE A 279 -12.69 30.71 -4.93
CA PHE A 279 -12.20 30.54 -3.57
C PHE A 279 -11.93 29.07 -3.21
N GLY A 280 -12.93 28.20 -3.32
CA GLY A 280 -12.81 26.77 -2.99
C GLY A 280 -11.76 26.02 -3.82
N PRO A 281 -11.76 26.11 -5.16
CA PRO A 281 -10.73 25.50 -5.99
C PRO A 281 -9.32 26.02 -5.69
N SER A 282 -9.17 27.32 -5.44
CA SER A 282 -7.87 27.91 -5.09
C SER A 282 -7.33 27.36 -3.76
N LEU A 283 -8.20 27.11 -2.79
CA LEU A 283 -7.83 26.49 -1.52
C LEU A 283 -7.34 25.04 -1.70
N TRP A 284 -7.99 24.25 -2.55
CA TRP A 284 -7.54 22.89 -2.86
C TRP A 284 -6.16 22.86 -3.54
N ILE A 285 -5.94 23.71 -4.55
CA ILE A 285 -4.65 23.82 -5.23
C ILE A 285 -3.56 24.27 -4.23
N ALA A 286 -3.86 25.29 -3.42
CA ALA A 286 -2.94 25.75 -2.38
C ALA A 286 -2.62 24.65 -1.36
N SER A 287 -3.59 23.84 -0.94
CA SER A 287 -3.37 22.73 -0.02
C SER A 287 -2.44 21.67 -0.59
N LEU A 288 -2.54 21.34 -1.87
CA LEU A 288 -1.64 20.38 -2.52
C LEU A 288 -0.18 20.88 -2.50
N VAL A 289 0.03 22.15 -2.82
CA VAL A 289 1.37 22.78 -2.78
C VAL A 289 1.97 22.71 -1.36
N HIS A 290 1.17 23.00 -0.33
CA HIS A 290 1.66 22.94 1.05
C HIS A 290 1.89 21.51 1.54
N ALA A 291 1.05 20.54 1.14
CA ALA A 291 1.20 19.14 1.48
C ALA A 291 2.53 18.56 0.94
N ILE A 292 2.86 18.86 -0.31
CA ILE A 292 4.14 18.47 -0.92
C ILE A 292 5.29 19.21 -0.24
N GLY A 293 5.17 20.53 -0.06
CA GLY A 293 6.22 21.38 0.51
C GLY A 293 6.63 20.96 1.93
N VAL A 294 5.68 20.61 2.80
CA VAL A 294 5.99 20.22 4.18
C VAL A 294 6.72 18.88 4.25
N GLU A 295 6.35 17.92 3.41
CA GLU A 295 7.03 16.62 3.39
C GLU A 295 8.45 16.76 2.84
N ILE A 296 8.65 17.51 1.75
CA ILE A 296 9.99 17.83 1.24
C ILE A 296 10.83 18.48 2.36
N TYR A 297 10.29 19.46 3.07
CA TYR A 297 11.00 20.13 4.16
C TYR A 297 11.39 19.18 5.31
N ILE A 298 10.52 18.26 5.69
CA ILE A 298 10.81 17.26 6.73
C ILE A 298 11.92 16.31 6.26
N HIS A 299 11.85 15.84 5.01
CA HIS A 299 12.85 14.93 4.42
C HIS A 299 14.22 15.59 4.25
N LEU A 300 14.26 16.90 3.99
CA LEU A 300 15.50 17.67 3.91
C LEU A 300 16.10 18.02 5.29
N THR A 301 15.42 17.69 6.40
CA THR A 301 15.90 17.97 7.77
C THR A 301 16.05 16.72 8.68
N PRO A 302 16.73 15.63 8.22
CA PRO A 302 16.84 14.39 8.99
C PRO A 302 17.75 14.54 10.21
N GLY A 303 18.83 15.32 10.11
CA GLY A 303 19.78 15.54 11.21
C GLY A 303 19.14 16.20 12.43
N GLU A 304 18.21 17.13 12.22
CA GLU A 304 17.47 17.76 13.32
C GLU A 304 16.49 16.79 13.99
N THR A 305 15.86 15.92 13.21
CA THR A 305 15.00 14.84 13.73
C THR A 305 15.80 13.88 14.61
N ALA A 306 16.97 13.44 14.15
CA ALA A 306 17.85 12.56 14.91
C ALA A 306 18.35 13.21 16.22
N ARG A 307 18.72 14.49 16.16
CA ARG A 307 19.14 15.26 17.35
C ARG A 307 18.02 15.33 18.39
N LEU A 308 16.80 15.67 17.97
CA LEU A 308 15.66 15.79 18.88
C LEU A 308 15.23 14.44 19.46
N ARG A 309 15.36 13.35 18.71
CA ARG A 309 15.10 11.99 19.22
C ARG A 309 15.98 11.65 20.43
N LYS A 310 17.27 12.00 20.38
CA LYS A 310 18.19 11.83 21.54
C LYS A 310 17.74 12.63 22.76
N VAL A 311 17.30 13.88 22.55
CA VAL A 311 16.78 14.74 23.62
C VAL A 311 15.46 14.20 24.19
N SER A 312 14.56 13.67 23.34
CA SER A 312 13.34 12.99 23.77
C SER A 312 13.69 11.85 24.73
N TYR A 313 14.60 10.97 24.33
CA TYR A 313 15.04 9.82 25.14
C TYR A 313 15.60 10.23 26.50
N GLN A 314 16.49 11.23 26.54
CA GLN A 314 17.06 11.75 27.80
C GLN A 314 15.99 12.27 28.75
N LYS A 315 15.06 13.09 28.25
CA LYS A 315 13.97 13.64 29.08
C LYS A 315 12.99 12.59 29.58
N GLN A 316 12.81 11.54 28.79
CA GLN A 316 11.97 10.41 29.17
C GLN A 316 12.58 9.65 30.35
N LEU A 317 13.90 9.42 30.34
CA LEU A 317 14.64 8.86 31.47
C LEU A 317 14.59 9.76 32.71
N GLU A 318 14.80 11.07 32.55
CA GLU A 318 14.74 12.05 33.66
C GLU A 318 13.37 12.06 34.37
N ARG A 319 12.28 11.74 33.66
CA ARG A 319 10.94 11.62 34.25
C ARG A 319 10.69 10.32 35.01
N GLY A 320 11.72 9.49 35.20
CA GLY A 320 11.59 8.23 35.91
C GLY A 320 10.83 7.16 35.11
N MET A 321 10.64 7.36 33.80
CA MET A 321 10.33 6.19 32.95
C MET A 321 11.56 5.31 33.01
N SER A 322 11.44 4.14 33.65
CA SER A 322 12.60 3.33 33.96
C SER A 322 13.33 2.98 32.68
N ALA A 323 14.66 2.91 32.74
CA ALA A 323 15.44 2.41 31.63
C ALA A 323 14.88 1.06 31.16
N ALA A 324 14.32 0.24 32.05
CA ALA A 324 13.61 -1.02 31.78
C ALA A 324 12.13 -0.88 31.32
N LEU A 325 11.46 0.27 31.43
CA LEU A 325 10.15 0.56 30.80
C LEU A 325 10.37 1.15 29.40
N LEU A 326 11.38 2.01 29.26
CA LEU A 326 11.92 2.49 27.98
C LEU A 326 12.67 1.39 27.22
N ALA A 327 13.26 0.43 27.92
CA ALA A 327 13.84 -0.83 27.44
C ALA A 327 12.92 -2.02 27.65
N LYS A 328 11.66 -1.83 28.10
CA LYS A 328 10.60 -2.80 27.80
C LYS A 328 10.24 -2.76 26.33
N ARG A 329 10.74 -1.71 25.65
CA ARG A 329 10.97 -1.63 24.22
C ARG A 329 12.40 -2.01 23.82
N LYS A 330 13.15 -2.76 24.62
CA LYS A 330 14.37 -3.44 24.19
C LYS A 330 14.34 -4.89 24.62
N ALA A 331 14.05 -5.78 23.68
CA ALA A 331 14.07 -7.21 23.94
C ALA A 331 15.52 -7.71 23.85
N LEU A 332 16.00 -8.37 24.91
CA LEU A 332 17.18 -9.24 24.80
C LEU A 332 16.75 -10.47 23.98
N LYS A 333 17.27 -10.59 22.77
CA LYS A 333 17.02 -11.74 21.89
C LYS A 333 18.28 -12.58 21.82
N THR A 334 18.17 -13.84 22.26
CA THR A 334 19.21 -14.85 22.02
C THR A 334 19.20 -15.21 20.54
N PHE A 335 20.33 -15.01 19.87
CA PHE A 335 20.51 -15.42 18.49
C PHE A 335 20.99 -16.87 18.45
N HIS A 336 20.14 -17.74 17.90
CA HIS A 336 20.41 -19.17 17.78
C HIS A 336 21.09 -19.48 16.44
N LEU A 337 21.99 -20.45 16.43
CA LEU A 337 22.61 -20.95 15.21
C LEU A 337 21.52 -21.49 14.26
N ALA A 338 21.36 -20.82 13.13
CA ALA A 338 20.44 -21.24 12.07
C ALA A 338 21.01 -22.43 11.29
N ASP A 339 20.13 -23.26 10.74
CA ASP A 339 20.52 -24.38 9.88
C ASP A 339 21.28 -23.85 8.64
N ILE A 340 22.53 -24.30 8.50
CA ILE A 340 23.48 -23.87 7.47
C ILE A 340 23.29 -24.68 6.16
N GLY A 341 22.34 -25.64 6.14
CA GLY A 341 21.91 -26.37 4.95
C GLY A 341 22.41 -27.82 4.88
N GLU A 342 21.68 -28.66 4.12
CA GLU A 342 22.01 -30.08 3.81
C GLU A 342 22.22 -31.04 5.00
N GLY A 343 21.49 -30.86 6.10
CA GLY A 343 21.48 -31.85 7.19
C GLY A 343 22.71 -31.81 8.11
N ILE A 344 23.43 -30.68 8.14
CA ILE A 344 24.52 -30.42 9.08
C ILE A 344 23.92 -30.07 10.44
N THR A 345 24.16 -30.89 11.45
CA THR A 345 23.55 -30.72 12.79
C THR A 345 24.44 -29.93 13.76
N GLU A 346 25.72 -29.78 13.46
CA GLU A 346 26.70 -29.12 14.31
C GLU A 346 27.80 -28.44 13.47
N CYS A 347 28.32 -27.30 13.95
CA CYS A 347 29.43 -26.59 13.31
C CYS A 347 30.41 -26.02 14.34
N GLU A 348 31.67 -25.94 13.98
CA GLU A 348 32.72 -25.37 14.85
C GLU A 348 32.87 -23.87 14.61
N VAL A 349 32.91 -23.06 15.67
CA VAL A 349 33.14 -21.62 15.55
C VAL A 349 34.63 -21.35 15.40
N LEU A 350 35.09 -20.94 14.21
CA LEU A 350 36.51 -20.68 13.95
C LEU A 350 36.97 -19.35 14.56
N LYS A 351 36.19 -18.29 14.37
CA LYS A 351 36.60 -16.93 14.72
C LYS A 351 35.41 -16.01 14.95
N TRP A 352 35.45 -15.21 16.00
CA TRP A 352 34.49 -14.12 16.20
C TRP A 352 34.97 -12.83 15.52
N SER A 353 34.10 -12.23 14.71
CA SER A 353 34.34 -10.96 14.04
C SER A 353 34.00 -9.75 14.93
N ILE A 354 33.35 -9.99 16.08
CA ILE A 354 32.91 -8.98 17.05
C ILE A 354 33.30 -9.32 18.49
N LYS A 355 33.48 -8.28 19.31
CA LYS A 355 33.73 -8.41 20.75
C LYS A 355 32.46 -8.10 21.55
N PRO A 356 32.27 -8.69 22.76
CA PRO A 356 31.19 -8.29 23.65
C PRO A 356 31.17 -6.76 23.87
N GLN A 357 29.97 -6.18 23.96
CA GLN A 357 29.68 -4.73 24.04
C GLN A 357 29.86 -3.92 22.75
N SER A 358 30.09 -4.58 21.60
CA SER A 358 30.18 -3.88 20.30
C SER A 358 28.78 -3.67 19.68
N PRO A 359 28.51 -2.50 19.08
CA PRO A 359 27.30 -2.30 18.29
C PRO A 359 27.36 -3.17 17.03
N VAL A 360 26.25 -3.82 16.71
CA VAL A 360 26.11 -4.67 15.53
C VAL A 360 24.87 -4.22 14.75
N GLY A 361 25.07 -3.88 13.48
CA GLY A 361 23.98 -3.64 12.55
C GLY A 361 23.41 -4.94 12.02
N SER A 362 22.19 -4.89 11.50
CA SER A 362 21.63 -5.97 10.70
C SER A 362 22.57 -6.25 9.52
N PHE A 363 22.91 -7.53 9.35
CA PHE A 363 23.85 -8.09 8.38
C PHE A 363 25.34 -7.88 8.67
N ASP A 364 25.73 -7.31 9.80
CA ASP A 364 27.14 -7.28 10.20
C ASP A 364 27.62 -8.70 10.58
N PRO A 365 28.87 -9.07 10.24
CA PRO A 365 29.39 -10.40 10.51
C PRO A 365 29.61 -10.62 12.02
N LEU A 366 29.04 -11.71 12.54
CA LEU A 366 29.17 -12.12 13.92
C LEU A 366 30.37 -13.05 14.11
N CYS A 367 30.38 -14.18 13.39
CA CYS A 367 31.46 -15.17 13.47
C CYS A 367 31.55 -16.01 12.19
N GLU A 368 32.74 -16.55 11.95
CA GLU A 368 33.00 -17.57 10.94
C GLU A 368 32.85 -18.96 11.58
N VAL A 369 32.02 -19.81 10.98
CA VAL A 369 31.82 -21.20 11.42
C VAL A 369 32.23 -22.17 10.31
N GLN A 370 32.84 -23.29 10.68
CA GLN A 370 33.23 -24.35 9.76
C GLN A 370 32.35 -25.58 9.97
N SER A 371 31.76 -26.07 8.88
CA SER A 371 31.14 -27.38 8.81
C SER A 371 32.02 -28.36 8.04
N ASP A 372 31.58 -29.62 8.00
CA ASP A 372 32.18 -30.71 7.21
C ASP A 372 32.30 -30.42 5.71
N LYS A 373 31.55 -29.45 5.19
CA LYS A 373 31.45 -29.14 3.76
C LYS A 373 31.89 -27.73 3.37
N ALA A 374 31.86 -26.76 4.27
CA ALA A 374 32.24 -25.38 3.97
C ALA A 374 32.47 -24.52 5.22
N THR A 375 33.23 -23.44 5.06
CA THR A 375 33.30 -22.33 6.03
C THR A 375 32.27 -21.27 5.64
N VAL A 376 31.43 -20.86 6.58
CA VAL A 376 30.30 -19.93 6.38
C VAL A 376 30.35 -18.83 7.44
N GLU A 377 30.18 -17.59 7.00
CA GLU A 377 30.12 -16.41 7.87
C GLU A 377 28.68 -16.15 8.31
N ILE A 378 28.45 -16.15 9.63
CA ILE A 378 27.15 -15.91 10.24
C ILE A 378 27.02 -14.42 10.57
N THR A 379 25.92 -13.79 10.15
CA THR A 379 25.69 -12.34 10.30
C THR A 379 24.50 -12.05 11.21
N SER A 380 24.48 -10.87 11.84
CA SER A 380 23.44 -10.48 12.79
C SER A 380 22.11 -10.21 12.10
N PRO A 381 20.98 -10.81 12.53
CA PRO A 381 19.66 -10.49 11.99
C PRO A 381 19.04 -9.23 12.61
N PHE A 382 19.62 -8.68 13.68
CA PHE A 382 19.05 -7.57 14.44
C PHE A 382 20.04 -6.40 14.55
N ASP A 383 19.51 -5.18 14.48
CA ASP A 383 20.24 -3.98 14.89
C ASP A 383 20.26 -3.92 16.41
N GLY A 384 21.45 -3.93 17.01
CA GLY A 384 21.57 -4.00 18.46
C GLY A 384 22.99 -3.89 18.99
N VAL A 385 23.16 -4.23 20.27
CA VAL A 385 24.48 -4.35 20.91
C VAL A 385 24.63 -5.79 21.38
N VAL A 386 25.74 -6.44 21.03
CA VAL A 386 26.02 -7.82 21.46
C VAL A 386 26.48 -7.80 22.91
N LYS A 387 25.70 -8.41 23.80
CA LYS A 387 25.95 -8.36 25.24
C LYS A 387 26.91 -9.45 25.70
N GLU A 388 26.74 -10.67 25.19
CA GLU A 388 27.47 -11.86 25.62
C GLU A 388 27.58 -12.87 24.46
N LEU A 389 28.74 -13.54 24.37
CA LEU A 389 29.01 -14.64 23.45
C LEU A 389 28.89 -15.96 24.22
N LEU A 390 28.02 -16.86 23.77
CA LEU A 390 27.69 -18.09 24.49
C LEU A 390 28.61 -19.27 24.09
N VAL A 391 29.30 -19.18 22.95
CA VAL A 391 30.21 -20.20 22.43
C VAL A 391 31.60 -19.60 22.16
N GLN A 392 32.65 -20.25 22.66
CA GLN A 392 34.04 -19.82 22.48
C GLN A 392 34.63 -20.30 21.15
N GLU A 393 35.68 -19.63 20.67
CA GLU A 393 36.40 -20.05 19.46
C GLU A 393 36.95 -21.48 19.63
N GLY A 394 36.83 -22.31 18.59
CA GLY A 394 37.20 -23.73 18.57
C GLY A 394 36.18 -24.68 19.20
N HIS A 395 35.01 -24.21 19.63
CA HIS A 395 33.94 -25.06 20.16
C HIS A 395 32.84 -25.34 19.14
N ILE A 396 32.22 -26.52 19.27
CA ILE A 396 31.14 -26.99 18.40
C ILE A 396 29.80 -26.46 18.93
N ALA A 397 29.07 -25.72 18.10
CA ALA A 397 27.72 -25.24 18.36
C ALA A 397 26.71 -26.08 17.57
N LYS A 398 25.60 -26.49 18.21
CA LYS A 398 24.54 -27.27 17.56
C LYS A 398 23.48 -26.36 16.94
N VAL A 399 22.86 -26.80 15.85
CA VAL A 399 21.76 -26.05 15.22
C VAL A 399 20.61 -25.87 16.21
N GLY A 400 20.20 -24.62 16.44
CA GLY A 400 19.22 -24.24 17.47
C GLY A 400 19.82 -23.84 18.82
N GLU A 401 21.11 -24.05 19.05
CA GLU A 401 21.83 -23.59 20.24
C GLU A 401 22.14 -22.08 20.15
N GLY A 402 22.14 -21.38 21.29
CA GLY A 402 22.37 -19.94 21.32
C GLY A 402 23.84 -19.60 21.05
N LEU A 403 24.12 -18.74 20.05
CA LEU A 403 25.47 -18.26 19.74
C LEU A 403 25.84 -17.01 20.54
N CYS A 404 24.94 -16.02 20.59
CA CYS A 404 25.16 -14.77 21.33
C CYS A 404 23.84 -14.10 21.70
N VAL A 405 23.87 -13.17 22.65
CA VAL A 405 22.68 -12.39 23.09
C VAL A 405 22.78 -10.97 22.57
N ILE A 406 21.75 -10.51 21.84
CA ILE A 406 21.69 -9.20 21.19
C ILE A 406 20.54 -8.37 21.77
N GLU A 407 20.80 -7.11 22.14
CA GLU A 407 19.82 -6.16 22.66
C GLU A 407 19.18 -5.32 21.53
N VAL A 408 17.84 -5.44 21.30
CA VAL A 408 17.13 -4.88 20.12
C VAL A 408 15.96 -3.96 20.53
N GLU A 409 15.77 -2.78 19.92
CA GLU A 409 14.64 -1.83 20.19
C GLU A 409 13.29 -2.24 19.53
N GLU A 410 12.16 -2.20 20.26
CA GLU A 410 10.77 -2.39 19.79
C GLU A 410 10.04 -1.04 19.64
N ASP A 411 9.50 -0.76 18.44
CA ASP A 411 8.56 0.35 18.22
C ASP A 411 7.15 -0.07 18.69
N SER A 412 6.62 0.58 19.74
CA SER A 412 5.24 0.33 20.18
C SER A 412 4.24 1.26 19.48
N ASP A 413 3.38 0.68 18.65
CA ASP A 413 2.00 1.10 18.48
C ASP A 413 1.16 -0.15 18.19
N SER A 414 0.79 -0.88 19.25
CA SER A 414 -0.39 -1.75 19.31
C SER A 414 -0.52 -2.39 20.71
N ALA A 415 -1.76 -2.37 21.23
CA ALA A 415 -2.26 -2.89 22.52
C ALA A 415 -2.18 -1.90 23.72
N SER A 416 -3.25 -1.68 24.49
CA SER A 416 -4.35 -2.59 24.83
C SER A 416 -5.63 -1.86 25.27
N SER A 417 -6.79 -2.52 25.14
CA SER A 417 -7.73 -2.73 26.26
C SER A 417 -8.92 -3.63 25.89
N SER A 418 -8.99 -4.81 26.50
CA SER A 418 -10.19 -5.39 27.11
C SER A 418 -10.05 -5.19 28.65
N ASP A 419 -11.07 -5.04 29.50
CA ASP A 419 -12.32 -5.80 29.64
C ASP A 419 -13.41 -4.98 30.39
N GLU A 420 -14.67 -5.41 30.24
CA GLU A 420 -16.00 -4.87 30.65
C GLU A 420 -16.37 -5.14 32.16
N PRO A 421 -17.64 -5.04 32.71
CA PRO A 421 -18.99 -4.68 32.16
C PRO A 421 -19.93 -3.78 33.03
N ALA A 422 -21.00 -3.20 32.42
CA ALA A 422 -22.36 -3.08 33.01
C ALA A 422 -23.46 -2.60 32.02
N GLN A 423 -24.56 -3.36 32.01
CA GLN A 423 -25.78 -3.47 31.19
C GLN A 423 -26.84 -2.29 31.11
N PRO A 424 -27.94 -2.41 30.29
CA PRO A 424 -28.55 -1.36 29.45
C PRO A 424 -30.03 -0.98 29.76
N GLN A 425 -30.60 0.02 29.05
CA GLN A 425 -32.06 0.17 28.84
C GLN A 425 -32.44 0.91 27.53
N ALA A 426 -33.67 0.64 27.05
CA ALA A 426 -34.13 0.47 25.67
C ALA A 426 -34.86 1.70 25.03
N PRO A 427 -35.26 1.63 23.72
CA PRO A 427 -35.78 2.74 22.90
C PRO A 427 -37.31 2.73 22.69
N ALA A 428 -37.93 3.85 22.28
CA ALA A 428 -39.27 3.86 21.64
C ALA A 428 -39.64 5.16 20.87
N THR A 429 -40.03 4.98 19.59
CA THR A 429 -41.09 5.68 18.78
C THR A 429 -40.99 7.19 18.48
N SER A 430 -41.29 7.74 17.29
CA SER A 430 -42.37 7.44 16.33
C SER A 430 -42.17 8.12 14.94
N THR A 431 -42.80 7.53 13.93
CA THR A 431 -42.94 7.85 12.47
C THR A 431 -43.73 9.15 12.17
N PRO A 432 -43.78 9.71 10.92
CA PRO A 432 -44.47 9.13 9.72
C PRO A 432 -43.75 9.34 8.35
N THR A 433 -43.75 8.37 7.42
CA THR A 433 -44.66 8.13 6.25
C THR A 433 -44.51 9.15 5.08
N PRO A 434 -44.35 8.68 3.82
CA PRO A 434 -45.51 8.60 2.92
C PRO A 434 -45.63 7.28 2.10
N THR A 435 -46.87 6.98 1.72
CA THR A 435 -47.38 5.81 0.97
C THR A 435 -47.45 6.08 -0.56
N PRO A 436 -47.95 5.18 -1.44
CA PRO A 436 -47.17 4.60 -2.53
C PRO A 436 -47.72 4.93 -3.93
N GLN A 437 -46.93 4.68 -4.98
CA GLN A 437 -47.47 4.41 -6.32
C GLN A 437 -46.81 3.20 -6.96
N THR A 438 -47.69 2.32 -7.43
CA THR A 438 -47.47 1.01 -8.04
C THR A 438 -47.22 1.18 -9.54
N THR A 439 -46.20 0.53 -10.10
CA THR A 439 -46.27 -0.08 -11.44
C THR A 439 -45.20 -1.15 -11.62
N SER A 440 -45.70 -2.39 -11.78
CA SER A 440 -45.27 -3.49 -12.65
C SER A 440 -43.80 -3.94 -12.75
N ALA A 441 -43.67 -5.23 -12.43
CA ALA A 441 -42.54 -6.10 -12.64
C ALA A 441 -42.09 -6.20 -14.11
N ILE A 442 -40.77 -6.29 -14.30
CA ILE A 442 -40.16 -7.10 -15.36
C ILE A 442 -39.20 -8.06 -14.64
N GLU A 443 -39.52 -9.35 -14.73
CA GLU A 443 -38.66 -10.46 -14.32
C GLU A 443 -37.36 -10.44 -15.12
N GLY A 444 -36.26 -10.10 -14.45
CA GLY A 444 -34.90 -10.40 -14.89
C GLY A 444 -34.34 -11.50 -14.00
N SER A 445 -34.18 -12.69 -14.57
CA SER A 445 -33.41 -13.82 -14.02
C SER A 445 -32.05 -13.34 -13.48
N TYR A 446 -31.98 -13.15 -12.16
CA TYR A 446 -30.70 -12.96 -11.47
C TYR A 446 -30.17 -14.34 -11.12
N THR A 447 -29.27 -14.86 -11.97
CA THR A 447 -28.38 -15.93 -11.54
C THR A 447 -27.51 -15.36 -10.42
N PRO A 448 -27.45 -15.99 -9.23
CA PRO A 448 -26.59 -15.51 -8.16
C PRO A 448 -25.14 -15.48 -8.65
N PRO A 449 -24.34 -14.45 -8.27
CA PRO A 449 -22.94 -14.38 -8.64
C PRO A 449 -22.22 -15.66 -8.17
N PRO A 450 -21.22 -16.15 -8.93
CA PRO A 450 -20.49 -17.35 -8.56
C PRO A 450 -19.95 -17.22 -7.13
N ALA A 451 -20.11 -18.29 -6.34
CA ALA A 451 -19.69 -18.34 -4.95
C ALA A 451 -18.27 -17.78 -4.77
N ARG A 452 -18.13 -16.73 -3.94
CA ARG A 452 -16.85 -16.10 -3.64
C ARG A 452 -15.91 -17.17 -3.08
N ARG A 453 -14.78 -17.41 -3.73
CA ARG A 453 -13.72 -18.25 -3.14
C ARG A 453 -13.27 -17.58 -1.85
N HIS A 454 -13.41 -18.26 -0.72
CA HIS A 454 -12.92 -17.78 0.57
C HIS A 454 -11.43 -17.46 0.48
N HIS A 455 -11.04 -16.29 0.96
CA HIS A 455 -9.62 -15.90 0.97
C HIS A 455 -8.86 -16.88 1.89
N PRO A 456 -7.58 -17.21 1.61
CA PRO A 456 -6.82 -18.13 2.46
C PRO A 456 -6.69 -17.70 3.93
N MET A 457 -6.88 -16.41 4.24
CA MET A 457 -6.93 -15.87 5.61
C MET A 457 -8.35 -15.50 6.08
N ASP A 458 -9.38 -16.03 5.42
CA ASP A 458 -10.75 -15.85 5.89
C ASP A 458 -10.93 -16.59 7.22
N PRO A 459 -11.26 -15.89 8.33
CA PRO A 459 -11.51 -16.52 9.64
C PRO A 459 -12.64 -17.55 9.61
N ALA A 460 -13.53 -17.47 8.62
CA ALA A 460 -14.62 -18.42 8.43
C ALA A 460 -14.17 -19.73 7.76
N ARG A 461 -12.88 -19.89 7.41
CA ARG A 461 -12.36 -21.10 6.79
C ARG A 461 -12.18 -22.21 7.84
N PRO A 462 -12.67 -23.45 7.58
CA PRO A 462 -12.44 -24.58 8.49
C PRO A 462 -10.95 -24.82 8.76
N ALA A 463 -10.61 -24.99 10.04
CA ALA A 463 -9.24 -25.07 10.57
C ALA A 463 -8.40 -26.25 10.03
N GLU A 464 -9.02 -27.26 9.41
CA GLU A 464 -8.32 -28.40 8.77
C GLU A 464 -7.38 -27.98 7.63
N SER A 465 -7.58 -26.80 7.04
CA SER A 465 -6.72 -26.32 5.94
C SER A 465 -5.49 -25.52 6.37
N LEU A 466 -5.37 -25.14 7.65
CA LEU A 466 -4.22 -24.41 8.21
C LEU A 466 -3.13 -25.36 8.73
N SER A 467 -3.53 -26.52 9.28
CA SER A 467 -2.58 -27.52 9.81
C SER A 467 -1.74 -28.21 8.73
N ALA A 468 -2.26 -28.31 7.49
CA ALA A 468 -1.52 -28.87 6.36
C ALA A 468 -0.38 -27.96 5.81
N ALA A 469 -0.31 -26.69 6.23
CA ALA A 469 0.75 -25.75 5.83
C ALA A 469 1.97 -25.78 6.77
N THR A 470 1.81 -26.32 7.98
CA THR A 470 2.88 -26.60 8.94
C THR A 470 3.33 -28.04 8.77
N GLY A 471 4.31 -28.26 7.89
CA GLY A 471 4.93 -29.57 7.68
C GLY A 471 5.68 -30.06 8.91
N GLN A 472 4.97 -30.63 9.88
CA GLN A 472 5.54 -31.54 10.88
C GLN A 472 5.18 -32.97 10.48
N ARG A 473 6.19 -33.69 9.98
CA ARG A 473 6.16 -35.14 9.77
C ARG A 473 6.36 -35.82 11.13
N ALA A 474 5.33 -36.48 11.64
CA ALA A 474 5.52 -37.62 12.54
C ALA A 474 5.64 -38.91 11.68
N GLY A 475 6.50 -39.81 12.13
CA GLY A 475 7.10 -40.89 11.35
C GLY A 475 6.20 -42.05 10.91
N LYS A 476 6.74 -42.74 9.90
CA LYS A 476 6.32 -43.96 9.17
C LYS A 476 5.65 -45.07 10.00
N GLN A 477 4.72 -45.79 9.33
CA GLN A 477 4.89 -47.22 9.04
C GLN A 477 4.01 -47.70 7.86
N ASP A 478 4.72 -48.20 6.85
CA ASP A 478 4.48 -49.29 5.89
C ASP A 478 3.16 -49.50 5.13
N ALA A 479 3.39 -49.85 3.86
CA ALA A 479 2.45 -49.98 2.76
C ALA A 479 1.60 -51.27 2.81
N PHE A 480 0.37 -51.16 2.31
CA PHE A 480 -0.19 -52.18 1.42
C PHE A 480 -1.13 -51.52 0.39
N GLU A 481 -0.92 -51.88 -0.87
CA GLU A 481 -1.64 -51.39 -2.04
C GLU A 481 -3.10 -51.87 -2.13
N LYS A 482 -3.85 -51.18 -3.00
CA LYS A 482 -5.07 -51.56 -3.74
C LYS A 482 -6.44 -51.26 -3.13
N GLY A 483 -7.09 -50.27 -3.76
CA GLY A 483 -8.49 -50.37 -4.17
C GLY A 483 -9.51 -49.60 -3.31
N GLY A 484 -10.02 -48.48 -3.85
CA GLY A 484 -11.33 -47.88 -3.56
C GLY A 484 -11.63 -47.50 -2.11
N ASN A 485 -11.83 -46.20 -1.85
CA ASN A 485 -12.55 -45.72 -0.65
C ASN A 485 -13.98 -46.30 -0.67
N GLN A 486 -14.18 -47.48 -0.09
CA GLN A 486 -15.49 -48.05 0.19
C GLN A 486 -15.55 -48.45 1.66
N ALA A 487 -16.57 -47.96 2.35
CA ALA A 487 -16.81 -48.31 3.74
C ALA A 487 -16.87 -49.84 3.97
N LEU A 488 -16.01 -50.37 4.83
CA LEU A 488 -16.04 -51.78 5.23
C LEU A 488 -17.09 -51.97 6.34
N ALA A 489 -18.19 -52.69 6.05
CA ALA A 489 -19.25 -52.99 7.02
C ALA A 489 -19.94 -54.32 6.66
N THR A 490 -20.35 -55.10 7.67
CA THR A 490 -21.09 -56.35 7.45
C THR A 490 -22.51 -56.08 6.92
N PRO A 491 -23.14 -57.03 6.21
CA PRO A 491 -24.49 -56.84 5.64
C PRO A 491 -25.56 -56.45 6.68
N SER A 492 -25.47 -56.99 7.90
CA SER A 492 -26.35 -56.65 9.02
C SER A 492 -26.20 -55.19 9.46
N ILE A 493 -24.97 -54.67 9.52
CA ILE A 493 -24.68 -53.28 9.85
C ILE A 493 -25.14 -52.32 8.74
N ARG A 494 -24.96 -52.70 7.47
CA ARG A 494 -25.49 -51.94 6.31
C ARG A 494 -27.00 -51.92 6.26
N HIS A 495 -27.67 -53.00 6.69
CA HIS A 495 -29.12 -53.01 6.79
C HIS A 495 -29.60 -52.14 7.95
N TYR A 496 -28.92 -52.21 9.10
CA TYR A 496 -29.20 -51.37 10.27
C TYR A 496 -29.01 -49.87 9.97
N ALA A 497 -27.92 -49.49 9.29
CA ALA A 497 -27.68 -48.12 8.84
C ALA A 497 -28.84 -47.61 7.97
N ARG A 498 -29.28 -48.41 6.99
CA ARG A 498 -30.41 -48.07 6.11
C ARG A 498 -31.74 -47.99 6.86
N SER A 499 -31.99 -48.87 7.84
CA SER A 499 -33.21 -48.77 8.67
C SER A 499 -33.25 -47.53 9.55
N GLN A 500 -32.09 -46.93 9.82
CA GLN A 500 -31.96 -45.65 10.54
C GLN A 500 -31.80 -44.44 9.60
N GLY A 501 -32.01 -44.62 8.28
CA GLY A 501 -32.00 -43.52 7.31
C GLY A 501 -30.63 -43.13 6.75
N ILE A 502 -29.57 -43.87 7.05
CA ILE A 502 -28.21 -43.61 6.55
C ILE A 502 -27.97 -44.44 5.29
N SER A 503 -28.01 -43.79 4.12
CA SER A 503 -27.83 -44.44 2.81
C SER A 503 -26.37 -44.52 2.37
N ASP A 504 -25.54 -43.57 2.79
CA ASP A 504 -24.12 -43.50 2.50
C ASP A 504 -23.28 -43.78 3.76
N LEU A 505 -22.55 -44.90 3.75
CA LEU A 505 -21.71 -45.31 4.88
C LEU A 505 -20.31 -44.68 4.84
N ASP A 506 -19.92 -44.03 3.75
CA ASP A 506 -18.58 -43.45 3.62
C ASP A 506 -18.39 -42.26 4.59
N VAL A 507 -19.49 -41.65 5.03
CA VAL A 507 -19.52 -40.58 6.07
C VAL A 507 -19.02 -41.07 7.44
N LEU A 508 -19.08 -42.38 7.69
CA LEU A 508 -18.72 -42.99 8.97
C LEU A 508 -17.28 -43.55 8.97
N MET A 509 -16.48 -43.26 7.93
CA MET A 509 -15.10 -43.74 7.83
C MET A 509 -14.09 -42.81 8.52
N PRO A 510 -13.03 -43.35 9.14
CA PRO A 510 -12.81 -44.78 9.41
C PRO A 510 -13.67 -45.28 10.59
N GLY A 511 -14.23 -46.49 10.46
CA GLY A 511 -15.02 -47.13 11.52
C GLY A 511 -14.14 -47.63 12.68
N THR A 512 -14.72 -47.79 13.87
CA THR A 512 -13.96 -48.12 15.09
C THR A 512 -13.57 -49.59 15.22
N GLY A 513 -14.12 -50.46 14.36
CA GLY A 513 -13.82 -51.89 14.34
C GLY A 513 -12.45 -52.23 13.76
N ARG A 514 -11.98 -53.44 14.06
CA ARG A 514 -10.67 -53.95 13.62
C ARG A 514 -10.53 -53.87 12.09
N GLY A 515 -9.51 -53.14 11.62
CA GLY A 515 -9.27 -52.89 10.19
C GLY A 515 -10.10 -51.76 9.58
N GLY A 516 -10.59 -50.80 10.38
CA GLY A 516 -11.35 -49.63 9.92
C GLY A 516 -12.81 -49.94 9.56
N ARG A 517 -13.34 -51.05 10.10
CA ARG A 517 -14.70 -51.54 9.83
C ARG A 517 -15.72 -50.78 10.67
N ILE A 518 -16.83 -50.39 10.07
CA ILE A 518 -17.93 -49.71 10.77
C ILE A 518 -18.72 -50.72 11.59
N GLU A 519 -18.88 -50.44 12.88
CA GLU A 519 -19.68 -51.23 13.81
C GLU A 519 -20.99 -50.52 14.17
N ARG A 520 -21.88 -51.24 14.87
CA ARG A 520 -23.19 -50.68 15.27
C ARG A 520 -23.04 -49.44 16.16
N ALA A 521 -22.01 -49.43 17.02
CA ALA A 521 -21.70 -48.33 17.90
C ALA A 521 -21.39 -47.03 17.14
N ASP A 522 -20.79 -47.11 15.96
CA ASP A 522 -20.45 -45.94 15.12
C ASP A 522 -21.72 -45.27 14.57
N ILE A 523 -22.70 -46.08 14.16
CA ILE A 523 -24.00 -45.62 13.68
C ILE A 523 -24.81 -44.98 14.83
N ASP A 524 -24.84 -45.63 16.00
CA ASP A 524 -25.55 -45.10 17.16
C ASP A 524 -24.89 -43.81 17.70
N ALA A 525 -23.56 -43.70 17.64
CA ALA A 525 -22.82 -42.49 17.98
C ALA A 525 -23.09 -41.36 16.98
N TYR A 526 -23.18 -41.66 15.69
CA TYR A 526 -23.56 -40.72 14.65
C TYR A 526 -24.99 -40.18 14.84
N LEU A 527 -25.95 -41.07 15.12
CA LEU A 527 -27.35 -40.69 15.38
C LEU A 527 -27.47 -39.81 16.63
N LYS A 528 -26.75 -40.14 17.71
CA LYS A 528 -26.67 -39.30 18.92
C LYS A 528 -26.05 -37.93 18.64
N ARG A 529 -25.03 -37.87 17.77
CA ARG A 529 -24.39 -36.61 17.35
C ARG A 529 -25.33 -35.77 16.48
N SER A 530 -26.09 -36.40 15.57
CA SER A 530 -27.06 -35.72 14.71
C SER A 530 -28.24 -35.17 15.50
N GLN A 531 -28.77 -35.90 16.49
CA GLN A 531 -29.83 -35.42 17.39
C GLN A 531 -29.37 -34.25 18.28
N LYS A 532 -28.08 -34.20 18.65
CA LYS A 532 -27.49 -33.06 19.37
C LYS A 532 -27.16 -31.86 18.45
N SER A 533 -27.04 -32.10 17.15
CA SER A 533 -26.80 -31.06 16.14
C SER A 533 -28.09 -30.38 15.66
N GLU A 534 -29.24 -31.08 15.66
CA GLU A 534 -30.53 -30.48 15.29
C GLU A 534 -31.11 -29.57 16.38
N THR A 535 -30.82 -29.82 17.66
CA THR A 535 -31.20 -28.92 18.79
C THR A 535 -30.26 -27.72 18.97
N SER A 536 -29.17 -27.62 18.20
CA SER A 536 -28.26 -26.44 18.21
C SER A 536 -28.29 -25.62 16.91
N SER A 537 -29.11 -26.01 15.92
CA SER A 537 -29.21 -25.30 14.63
C SER A 537 -30.09 -24.04 14.64
N ALA A 538 -30.74 -23.71 15.76
CA ALA A 538 -31.48 -22.47 15.97
C ALA A 538 -30.70 -21.39 16.74
N ALA A 539 -29.40 -21.60 16.99
CA ALA A 539 -28.50 -20.56 17.46
C ALA A 539 -27.55 -20.18 16.33
N SER A 540 -27.98 -19.26 15.47
CA SER A 540 -27.03 -18.45 14.72
C SER A 540 -26.09 -17.83 15.74
N THR A 541 -24.85 -18.31 15.82
CA THR A 541 -23.80 -17.58 16.52
C THR A 541 -23.71 -16.25 15.79
N LYS A 542 -24.34 -15.22 16.35
CA LYS A 542 -23.88 -13.84 16.20
C LYS A 542 -22.41 -13.91 16.61
N ARG A 543 -21.52 -14.11 15.63
CA ARG A 543 -20.10 -13.86 15.84
C ARG A 543 -20.01 -12.39 16.15
N ASP A 544 -19.45 -12.11 17.31
CA ASP A 544 -19.26 -10.76 17.79
C ASP A 544 -18.46 -9.99 16.73
N LEU A 545 -19.08 -8.96 16.13
CA LEU A 545 -18.47 -8.14 15.07
C LEU A 545 -17.56 -7.07 15.70
N GLY A 546 -16.80 -7.46 16.74
CA GLY A 546 -16.13 -6.51 17.64
C GLY A 546 -14.68 -6.82 18.00
N GLU A 547 -14.17 -8.06 17.83
CA GLU A 547 -12.81 -8.40 18.27
C GLU A 547 -11.82 -8.50 17.10
N GLU A 548 -10.68 -7.83 17.25
CA GLU A 548 -9.53 -7.96 16.34
C GLU A 548 -8.93 -9.37 16.45
N MET A 549 -8.95 -10.14 15.35
CA MET A 549 -8.34 -11.47 15.30
C MET A 549 -6.91 -11.39 14.74
N VAL A 550 -5.93 -11.79 15.54
CA VAL A 550 -4.53 -11.91 15.11
C VAL A 550 -4.31 -13.27 14.46
N ILE A 551 -3.96 -13.29 13.16
CA ILE A 551 -3.65 -14.50 12.40
C ILE A 551 -2.16 -14.46 12.01
N GLU A 552 -1.42 -15.52 12.35
CA GLU A 552 0.00 -15.65 11.99
C GLU A 552 0.17 -15.93 10.50
N MET A 553 1.19 -15.33 9.87
CA MET A 553 1.43 -15.50 8.44
C MET A 553 2.02 -16.87 8.12
N GLY A 554 1.37 -17.62 7.23
CA GLY A 554 1.92 -18.87 6.71
C GLY A 554 3.22 -18.69 5.91
N ARG A 555 4.01 -19.76 5.78
CA ARG A 555 5.35 -19.80 5.15
C ARG A 555 5.45 -19.05 3.82
N THR A 556 4.51 -19.27 2.90
CA THR A 556 4.53 -18.63 1.56
C THR A 556 4.33 -17.12 1.64
N ARG A 557 3.42 -16.64 2.50
CA ARG A 557 3.15 -15.20 2.68
C ARG A 557 4.27 -14.51 3.44
N TRP A 558 4.87 -15.19 4.42
CA TRP A 558 6.09 -14.72 5.08
C TRP A 558 7.24 -14.53 4.07
N GLY A 559 7.46 -15.51 3.18
CA GLY A 559 8.44 -15.39 2.10
C GLY A 559 8.15 -14.22 1.15
N MET A 560 6.88 -14.01 0.79
CA MET A 560 6.45 -12.86 0.01
C MET A 560 6.70 -11.54 0.75
N TRP A 561 6.37 -11.45 2.04
CA TRP A 561 6.62 -10.26 2.87
C TRP A 561 8.11 -9.91 2.87
N LYS A 562 9.00 -10.88 3.12
CA LYS A 562 10.46 -10.67 3.08
C LYS A 562 10.94 -10.16 1.72
N SER A 563 10.47 -10.79 0.63
CA SER A 563 10.84 -10.42 -0.74
C SER A 563 10.31 -9.03 -1.14
N MET A 564 9.07 -8.70 -0.77
CA MET A 564 8.45 -7.40 -1.05
C MET A 564 9.08 -6.26 -0.24
N THR A 565 9.43 -6.49 1.01
CA THR A 565 10.19 -5.50 1.80
C THR A 565 11.54 -5.22 1.13
N LYS A 566 12.26 -6.27 0.70
CA LYS A 566 13.54 -6.11 0.00
C LYS A 566 13.42 -5.44 -1.37
N SER A 567 12.26 -5.54 -2.03
CA SER A 567 12.01 -4.83 -3.30
C SER A 567 12.13 -3.31 -3.18
N LEU A 568 11.94 -2.74 -1.98
CA LEU A 568 12.03 -1.30 -1.74
C LEU A 568 13.47 -0.75 -1.90
N GLU A 569 14.48 -1.60 -1.86
CA GLU A 569 15.88 -1.24 -2.11
C GLU A 569 16.17 -1.00 -3.59
N ILE A 570 15.29 -1.48 -4.49
CA ILE A 570 15.47 -1.33 -5.94
C ILE A 570 14.87 0.03 -6.34
N PRO A 571 15.66 0.95 -6.93
CA PRO A 571 15.14 2.21 -7.45
C PRO A 571 14.34 1.93 -8.72
N LEU A 572 13.04 1.69 -8.56
CA LEU A 572 12.14 1.38 -9.67
C LEU A 572 11.60 2.64 -10.32
N PHE A 573 11.56 2.66 -11.64
CA PHE A 573 10.77 3.62 -12.41
C PHE A 573 9.71 2.90 -13.23
N GLY A 574 8.59 3.59 -13.49
CA GLY A 574 7.45 3.04 -14.22
C GLY A 574 7.35 3.57 -15.64
N TYR A 575 6.86 2.72 -16.56
CA TYR A 575 6.51 3.10 -17.92
C TYR A 575 5.21 2.40 -18.33
N SER A 576 4.25 3.12 -18.92
CA SER A 576 2.96 2.54 -19.30
C SER A 576 2.69 2.80 -20.78
N ALA A 577 2.17 1.78 -21.45
CA ALA A 577 1.81 1.85 -22.86
C ALA A 577 0.54 1.02 -23.11
N THR A 578 -0.19 1.35 -24.17
CA THR A 578 -1.28 0.51 -24.69
C THR A 578 -0.74 -0.31 -25.86
N LEU A 579 -1.14 -1.57 -26.00
CA LEU A 579 -0.84 -2.39 -27.19
C LEU A 579 -2.14 -2.72 -27.92
N ASP A 580 -2.10 -2.69 -29.26
CA ASP A 580 -3.21 -3.16 -30.10
C ASP A 580 -3.11 -4.69 -30.32
N LEU A 581 -4.10 -5.43 -29.84
CA LEU A 581 -4.19 -6.88 -29.96
C LEU A 581 -5.10 -7.34 -31.10
N THR A 582 -5.63 -6.43 -31.91
CA THR A 582 -6.65 -6.74 -32.93
C THR A 582 -6.16 -7.84 -33.88
N ALA A 583 -4.97 -7.67 -34.46
CA ALA A 583 -4.38 -8.64 -35.39
C ALA A 583 -4.13 -10.01 -34.73
N LEU A 584 -3.63 -10.04 -33.48
CA LEU A 584 -3.44 -11.30 -32.74
C LEU A 584 -4.77 -11.99 -32.43
N ASN A 585 -5.81 -11.21 -32.10
CA ASN A 585 -7.14 -11.73 -31.82
C ASN A 585 -7.80 -12.32 -33.07
N GLU A 586 -7.56 -11.74 -34.24
CA GLU A 586 -8.02 -12.29 -35.53
C GLU A 586 -7.34 -13.62 -35.88
N MET A 587 -6.10 -13.85 -35.44
CA MET A 587 -5.40 -15.12 -35.65
C MET A 587 -5.83 -16.24 -34.68
N LEU A 588 -6.35 -15.90 -33.50
CA LEU A 588 -6.70 -16.89 -32.47
C LEU A 588 -7.66 -17.99 -32.94
N PRO A 589 -8.75 -17.71 -33.67
CA PRO A 589 -9.65 -18.76 -34.16
C PRO A 589 -8.91 -19.81 -35.01
N THR A 590 -8.03 -19.36 -35.91
CA THR A 590 -7.22 -20.24 -36.77
C THR A 590 -6.24 -21.09 -35.96
N LEU A 591 -5.54 -20.47 -35.00
CA LEU A 591 -4.63 -21.20 -34.10
C LEU A 591 -5.38 -22.23 -33.24
N ASN A 592 -6.59 -21.90 -32.79
CA ASN A 592 -7.42 -22.82 -32.01
C ASN A 592 -7.95 -24.00 -32.82
N ALA A 593 -8.26 -23.81 -34.10
CA ALA A 593 -8.66 -24.91 -34.98
C ALA A 593 -7.53 -25.92 -35.22
N HIS A 594 -6.27 -25.46 -35.19
CA HIS A 594 -5.09 -26.23 -35.55
C HIS A 594 -4.14 -26.54 -34.37
N ILE A 595 -4.68 -26.67 -33.15
CA ILE A 595 -3.88 -27.12 -31.99
C ILE A 595 -3.27 -28.50 -32.30
N PRO A 596 -1.95 -28.73 -32.17
CA PRO A 596 -1.33 -30.04 -32.39
C PRO A 596 -1.90 -31.13 -31.47
N GLN A 597 -1.95 -32.38 -31.95
CA GLN A 597 -2.54 -33.50 -31.21
C GLN A 597 -1.89 -33.73 -29.84
N GLU A 598 -0.58 -33.51 -29.72
CA GLU A 598 0.18 -33.65 -28.47
C GLU A 598 -0.27 -32.71 -27.34
N TYR A 599 -0.93 -31.59 -27.66
CA TYR A 599 -1.48 -30.65 -26.67
C TYR A 599 -3.00 -30.75 -26.51
N ARG A 600 -3.66 -31.62 -27.27
CA ARG A 600 -5.12 -31.81 -27.17
C ARG A 600 -5.43 -32.80 -26.04
N PRO A 601 -6.47 -32.54 -25.22
CA PRO A 601 -6.98 -33.55 -24.32
C PRO A 601 -7.38 -34.80 -25.11
N PRO A 602 -7.13 -36.02 -24.58
CA PRO A 602 -7.58 -37.24 -25.24
C PRO A 602 -9.11 -37.22 -25.41
N PRO A 603 -9.65 -37.76 -26.52
CA PRO A 603 -11.09 -37.89 -26.67
C PRO A 603 -11.65 -38.75 -25.52
N PRO A 604 -12.88 -38.47 -25.03
CA PRO A 604 -13.52 -39.33 -24.05
C PRO A 604 -13.58 -40.75 -24.63
N ALA A 605 -13.13 -41.74 -23.84
CA ALA A 605 -13.14 -43.13 -24.26
C ALA A 605 -14.57 -43.52 -24.65
N PRO A 606 -14.80 -44.18 -25.80
CA PRO A 606 -16.12 -44.70 -26.12
C PRO A 606 -16.53 -45.71 -25.03
N GLU A 607 -17.73 -45.55 -24.47
CA GLU A 607 -18.38 -46.56 -23.64
C GLU A 607 -18.64 -47.80 -24.51
N HIS A 608 -17.67 -48.70 -24.61
CA HIS A 608 -17.89 -50.06 -25.06
C HIS A 608 -17.44 -51.00 -23.96
N ALA A 609 -18.29 -51.98 -23.64
CA ALA A 609 -17.95 -53.08 -22.76
C ALA A 609 -16.65 -53.75 -23.26
N PRO A 610 -15.74 -54.16 -22.37
CA PRO A 610 -14.46 -54.72 -22.79
C PRO A 610 -14.71 -55.97 -23.64
N SER A 611 -14.40 -55.90 -24.94
CA SER A 611 -14.28 -57.09 -25.77
C SER A 611 -13.03 -57.84 -25.32
N ILE A 612 -13.21 -59.06 -24.84
CA ILE A 612 -12.11 -59.97 -24.50
C ILE A 612 -11.39 -60.31 -25.81
N SER A 613 -10.25 -59.67 -26.06
CA SER A 613 -9.36 -60.05 -27.17
C SER A 613 -8.58 -61.33 -26.78
N PRO A 614 -8.51 -62.35 -27.67
CA PRO A 614 -7.70 -63.55 -27.48
C PRO A 614 -6.19 -63.30 -27.34
N ASP A 615 -5.71 -62.09 -27.67
CA ASP A 615 -4.28 -61.73 -27.60
C ASP A 615 -3.74 -61.63 -26.16
N SER A 616 -4.60 -61.75 -25.16
CA SER A 616 -4.18 -61.87 -23.76
C SER A 616 -3.52 -63.23 -23.41
N ILE A 617 -3.48 -64.18 -24.35
CA ILE A 617 -2.93 -65.53 -24.15
C ILE A 617 -1.45 -65.64 -24.58
N PHE A 618 -0.94 -64.75 -25.44
CA PHE A 618 0.47 -64.80 -25.87
C PHE A 618 1.27 -63.65 -25.26
N SER A 619 2.14 -63.97 -24.29
CA SER A 619 3.15 -63.04 -23.78
C SER A 619 4.24 -62.83 -24.85
N GLY A 620 4.04 -61.85 -25.72
CA GLY A 620 5.07 -61.32 -26.62
C GLY A 620 5.87 -60.18 -25.97
N SER A 621 7.18 -60.20 -26.16
CA SER A 621 8.24 -59.33 -25.60
C SER A 621 7.87 -57.85 -25.32
N PRO A 622 8.36 -57.25 -24.20
CA PRO A 622 8.15 -55.84 -23.86
C PRO A 622 8.82 -54.83 -24.81
N GLU A 623 9.56 -55.27 -25.83
CA GLU A 623 10.35 -54.37 -26.68
C GLU A 623 9.59 -53.79 -27.89
N ALA A 624 8.37 -54.26 -28.20
CA ALA A 624 7.63 -53.81 -29.40
C ALA A 624 6.55 -52.72 -29.14
N LYS A 625 6.37 -52.25 -27.90
CA LYS A 625 5.44 -51.14 -27.58
C LYS A 625 6.14 -49.83 -27.21
N GLN A 626 7.45 -49.75 -27.43
CA GLN A 626 8.29 -48.64 -26.95
C GLN A 626 8.69 -47.63 -28.04
N SER A 627 8.15 -47.73 -29.25
CA SER A 627 8.33 -46.72 -30.29
C SER A 627 6.97 -46.24 -30.79
N LEU A 628 6.74 -44.92 -30.72
CA LEU A 628 5.62 -44.14 -31.29
C LEU A 628 4.48 -43.70 -30.35
N VAL A 629 4.76 -43.20 -29.14
CA VAL A 629 4.16 -41.97 -28.57
C VAL A 629 5.13 -41.50 -27.47
N ALA A 630 5.88 -40.43 -27.71
CA ALA A 630 6.56 -39.74 -26.63
C ALA A 630 5.49 -39.25 -25.65
N SER A 631 5.54 -39.73 -24.41
CA SER A 631 4.57 -39.45 -23.34
C SER A 631 4.49 -37.94 -23.07
N SER A 632 3.55 -37.25 -23.69
CA SER A 632 3.21 -35.86 -23.33
C SER A 632 2.56 -35.86 -21.94
N ASP A 633 3.11 -35.13 -20.98
CA ASP A 633 2.52 -34.92 -19.66
C ASP A 633 1.06 -34.42 -19.83
N PRO A 634 0.03 -35.15 -19.34
CA PRO A 634 -1.37 -34.75 -19.48
C PRO A 634 -1.68 -33.34 -18.96
N ALA A 635 -0.87 -32.83 -18.03
CA ALA A 635 -1.00 -31.48 -17.52
C ALA A 635 -0.65 -30.39 -18.55
N THR A 636 0.00 -30.74 -19.67
CA THR A 636 0.32 -29.82 -20.77
C THR A 636 -0.82 -29.66 -21.78
N HIS A 637 -1.91 -30.43 -21.63
CA HIS A 637 -3.05 -30.35 -22.54
C HIS A 637 -3.92 -29.13 -22.28
N PHE A 638 -4.40 -28.48 -23.33
CA PHE A 638 -5.31 -27.35 -23.23
C PHE A 638 -6.39 -27.36 -24.32
N LYS A 639 -7.59 -26.87 -23.98
CA LYS A 639 -8.73 -26.82 -24.90
C LYS A 639 -8.67 -25.64 -25.87
N ARG A 640 -8.05 -24.52 -25.47
CA ARG A 640 -8.02 -23.27 -26.23
C ARG A 640 -6.75 -22.47 -25.95
N MET A 641 -6.11 -21.99 -27.02
CA MET A 641 -5.08 -20.97 -27.02
C MET A 641 -5.64 -19.63 -26.52
N THR A 642 -4.89 -18.96 -25.65
CA THR A 642 -5.22 -17.63 -25.11
C THR A 642 -4.23 -16.57 -25.60
N MET A 643 -4.46 -15.30 -25.26
CA MET A 643 -3.56 -14.19 -25.62
C MET A 643 -2.18 -14.28 -24.96
N LEU A 644 -2.10 -14.76 -23.71
CA LEU A 644 -0.86 -14.71 -22.92
C LEU A 644 0.31 -15.48 -23.58
N PRO A 645 0.16 -16.72 -24.08
CA PRO A 645 1.24 -17.42 -24.80
C PRO A 645 1.79 -16.64 -25.99
N LEU A 646 0.94 -15.94 -26.74
CA LEU A 646 1.35 -15.12 -27.89
C LEU A 646 2.12 -13.88 -27.42
N LEU A 647 1.63 -13.19 -26.39
CA LEU A 647 2.33 -12.06 -25.78
C LEU A 647 3.70 -12.44 -25.20
N LEU A 648 3.81 -13.63 -24.60
CA LEU A 648 5.08 -14.15 -24.09
C LEU A 648 6.05 -14.49 -25.23
N LYS A 649 5.56 -15.04 -26.34
CA LYS A 649 6.40 -15.32 -27.52
C LYS A 649 6.90 -14.04 -28.18
N THR A 650 6.04 -13.04 -28.39
CA THR A 650 6.48 -11.75 -28.96
C THR A 650 7.42 -11.01 -28.02
N LEU A 651 7.19 -11.11 -26.70
CA LEU A 651 8.05 -10.52 -25.68
C LEU A 651 9.44 -11.17 -25.67
N SER A 652 9.51 -12.51 -25.80
CA SER A 652 10.79 -13.21 -25.84
C SER A 652 11.62 -12.84 -27.07
N LEU A 653 10.98 -12.59 -28.21
CA LEU A 653 11.65 -12.10 -29.42
C LEU A 653 12.15 -10.65 -29.26
N ALA A 654 11.35 -9.76 -28.67
CA ALA A 654 11.78 -8.40 -28.34
C ALA A 654 12.99 -8.42 -27.37
N MET A 655 13.01 -9.35 -26.41
CA MET A 655 14.16 -9.54 -25.50
C MET A 655 15.42 -10.01 -26.23
N MET A 656 15.29 -10.74 -27.35
CA MET A 656 16.44 -11.11 -28.17
C MET A 656 17.05 -9.88 -28.85
N GLU A 657 16.23 -8.98 -29.37
CA GLU A 657 16.65 -7.69 -29.95
C GLU A 657 17.26 -6.74 -28.91
N TRP A 658 16.82 -6.82 -27.64
CA TRP A 658 17.28 -5.96 -26.54
C TRP A 658 17.96 -6.77 -25.42
N PRO A 659 19.28 -7.04 -25.53
CA PRO A 659 20.00 -7.87 -24.56
C PRO A 659 19.96 -7.37 -23.12
N VAL A 660 19.76 -6.06 -22.90
CA VAL A 660 19.61 -5.48 -21.56
C VAL A 660 18.47 -6.12 -20.79
N MET A 661 17.37 -6.52 -21.45
CA MET A 661 16.24 -7.21 -20.82
C MET A 661 16.51 -8.69 -20.50
N ARG A 662 17.65 -9.22 -20.96
CA ARG A 662 18.18 -10.55 -20.63
C ARG A 662 19.30 -10.49 -19.60
N THR A 663 19.49 -9.35 -18.94
CA THR A 663 20.52 -9.20 -17.91
C THR A 663 20.04 -9.70 -16.54
N HIS A 664 21.01 -10.05 -15.70
CA HIS A 664 20.83 -10.31 -14.27
C HIS A 664 22.01 -9.69 -13.52
N ILE A 665 21.74 -8.96 -12.44
CA ILE A 665 22.81 -8.41 -11.58
C ILE A 665 23.39 -9.55 -10.74
N ASN A 666 24.70 -9.73 -10.78
CA ASN A 666 25.37 -10.59 -9.81
C ASN A 666 25.61 -9.79 -8.53
N PRO A 667 24.98 -10.14 -7.39
CA PRO A 667 25.18 -9.43 -6.13
C PRO A 667 26.57 -9.69 -5.50
N THR A 668 27.45 -10.43 -6.17
CA THR A 668 28.79 -10.78 -5.73
C THR A 668 29.85 -9.93 -6.42
N ALA A 669 30.25 -8.89 -5.72
CA ALA A 669 31.58 -8.33 -5.82
C ALA A 669 31.86 -7.76 -4.42
N GLU A 670 33.03 -8.01 -3.84
CA GLU A 670 33.47 -7.38 -2.59
C GLU A 670 33.08 -5.89 -2.54
N PRO A 671 32.83 -5.27 -1.37
CA PRO A 671 32.41 -3.87 -1.26
C PRO A 671 33.30 -2.86 -2.02
N SER A 672 34.53 -3.27 -2.38
CA SER A 672 35.54 -2.52 -3.15
C SER A 672 35.41 -2.66 -4.68
N THR A 673 34.59 -3.57 -5.19
CA THR A 673 34.55 -3.95 -6.61
C THR A 673 33.24 -3.55 -7.29
N LYS A 674 33.33 -3.13 -8.56
CA LYS A 674 32.17 -2.68 -9.34
C LYS A 674 31.21 -3.85 -9.59
N PRO A 675 29.88 -3.64 -9.51
CA PRO A 675 28.90 -4.69 -9.77
C PRO A 675 29.01 -5.20 -11.22
N THR A 676 28.77 -6.49 -11.42
CA THR A 676 28.80 -7.13 -12.74
C THR A 676 27.40 -7.55 -13.20
N LEU A 677 27.19 -7.50 -14.52
CA LEU A 677 25.94 -7.91 -15.16
C LEU A 677 26.20 -9.18 -15.98
N THR A 678 25.32 -10.17 -15.84
CA THR A 678 25.32 -11.38 -16.68
C THR A 678 24.21 -11.27 -17.70
N ILE A 679 24.52 -11.31 -19.00
CA ILE A 679 23.53 -11.38 -20.09
C ILE A 679 23.28 -12.86 -20.41
N ARG A 680 22.01 -13.29 -20.38
CA ARG A 680 21.63 -14.67 -20.72
C ARG A 680 21.46 -14.85 -22.22
N PRO A 681 21.88 -15.98 -22.83
CA PRO A 681 21.71 -16.23 -24.25
C PRO A 681 20.25 -16.46 -24.67
N SER A 682 19.39 -16.85 -23.72
CA SER A 682 17.97 -17.10 -23.92
C SER A 682 17.08 -16.11 -23.18
N ALA A 683 15.83 -15.98 -23.64
CA ALA A 683 14.79 -15.22 -22.96
C ALA A 683 14.11 -16.10 -21.89
N ASP A 684 14.48 -15.90 -20.63
CA ASP A 684 13.90 -16.61 -19.49
C ASP A 684 12.90 -15.69 -18.76
N ILE A 685 11.62 -16.07 -18.74
CA ILE A 685 10.54 -15.22 -18.23
C ILE A 685 9.86 -15.86 -17.03
N SER A 686 9.84 -15.16 -15.89
CA SER A 686 9.11 -15.57 -14.69
C SER A 686 7.64 -15.12 -14.76
N ILE A 687 6.71 -15.99 -14.33
CA ILE A 687 5.27 -15.72 -14.39
C ILE A 687 4.70 -15.60 -12.97
N GLY A 688 4.04 -14.49 -12.66
CA GLY A 688 3.29 -14.35 -11.40
C GLY A 688 2.06 -15.25 -11.38
N LEU A 689 2.10 -16.35 -10.63
CA LEU A 689 1.03 -17.34 -10.53
C LEU A 689 0.33 -17.27 -9.17
N SER A 690 -0.94 -16.89 -9.17
CA SER A 690 -1.78 -16.91 -7.98
C SER A 690 -2.25 -18.34 -7.68
N THR A 691 -1.88 -18.87 -6.51
CA THR A 691 -2.28 -20.21 -6.03
C THR A 691 -3.14 -20.10 -4.76
N PRO A 692 -3.84 -21.17 -4.34
CA PRO A 692 -4.57 -21.18 -3.07
C PRO A 692 -3.68 -20.95 -1.83
N THR A 693 -2.39 -21.27 -1.90
CA THR A 693 -1.43 -21.13 -0.81
C THR A 693 -0.66 -19.81 -0.84
N GLY A 694 -0.68 -19.06 -1.95
CA GLY A 694 -0.03 -17.75 -2.06
C GLY A 694 0.37 -17.38 -3.49
N LEU A 695 1.31 -16.45 -3.63
CA LEU A 695 1.87 -16.07 -4.93
C LEU A 695 3.18 -16.84 -5.16
N TYR A 696 3.27 -17.51 -6.31
CA TYR A 696 4.48 -18.21 -6.75
C TYR A 696 4.97 -17.61 -8.07
N THR A 697 6.26 -17.74 -8.36
CA THR A 697 6.89 -17.18 -9.57
C THR A 697 7.68 -18.24 -10.34
N PRO A 698 7.01 -19.25 -10.94
CA PRO A 698 7.67 -20.20 -11.82
C PRO A 698 8.30 -19.51 -13.03
N THR A 699 9.40 -20.07 -13.53
CA THR A 699 10.17 -19.50 -14.64
C THR A 699 10.08 -20.38 -15.86
N LEU A 700 9.66 -19.79 -16.98
CA LEU A 700 9.72 -20.42 -18.28
C LEU A 700 11.07 -20.09 -18.92
N VAL A 701 11.92 -21.10 -19.08
CA VAL A 701 13.28 -20.98 -19.61
C VAL A 701 13.27 -21.10 -21.13
N GLY A 702 14.08 -20.31 -21.84
CA GLY A 702 14.30 -20.54 -23.28
C GLY A 702 13.12 -20.18 -24.18
N LEU A 703 12.28 -19.22 -23.79
CA LEU A 703 11.01 -18.93 -24.47
C LEU A 703 11.13 -18.50 -25.93
N ASN A 704 12.28 -17.96 -26.32
CA ASN A 704 12.58 -17.63 -27.70
C ASN A 704 12.55 -18.87 -28.60
N ASN A 705 12.92 -20.05 -28.09
CA ASN A 705 12.99 -21.31 -28.84
C ASN A 705 11.70 -22.13 -28.78
N HIS A 706 10.68 -21.69 -28.03
CA HIS A 706 9.43 -22.43 -27.89
C HIS A 706 8.37 -21.92 -28.86
N SER A 707 7.54 -22.83 -29.38
CA SER A 707 6.34 -22.46 -30.14
C SER A 707 5.26 -21.89 -29.20
N PRO A 708 4.32 -21.06 -29.71
CA PRO A 708 3.19 -20.60 -28.91
C PRO A 708 2.39 -21.74 -28.25
N TYR A 709 2.27 -22.90 -28.92
CA TYR A 709 1.61 -24.08 -28.36
C TYR A 709 2.39 -24.71 -27.20
N ALA A 710 3.72 -24.82 -27.31
CA ALA A 710 4.56 -25.31 -26.22
C ALA A 710 4.52 -24.38 -25.00
N ILE A 711 4.49 -23.06 -25.22
CA ILE A 711 4.31 -22.06 -24.15
C ILE A 711 2.94 -22.23 -23.49
N ALA A 712 1.87 -22.40 -24.28
CA ALA A 712 0.53 -22.62 -23.74
C ALA A 712 0.44 -23.91 -22.91
N GLY A 713 1.04 -25.01 -23.36
CA GLY A 713 1.10 -26.26 -22.61
C GLY A 713 1.90 -26.12 -21.32
N SER A 714 3.02 -25.40 -21.34
CA SER A 714 3.82 -25.11 -20.14
C SER A 714 3.03 -24.29 -19.11
N LEU A 715 2.29 -23.27 -19.56
CA LEU A 715 1.41 -22.47 -18.70
C LEU A 715 0.25 -23.31 -18.12
N ALA A 716 -0.35 -24.20 -18.92
CA ALA A 716 -1.40 -25.11 -18.46
C ALA A 716 -0.88 -26.03 -17.34
N ARG A 717 0.32 -26.61 -17.54
CA ARG A 717 0.98 -27.47 -16.56
C ARG A 717 1.29 -26.72 -15.26
N LEU A 718 1.90 -25.54 -15.34
CA LEU A 718 2.20 -24.72 -14.16
C LEU A 718 0.93 -24.32 -13.41
N ALA A 719 -0.14 -23.97 -14.13
CA ALA A 719 -1.43 -23.63 -13.54
C ALA A 719 -2.14 -24.85 -12.92
N TYR A 720 -1.91 -26.06 -13.43
CA TYR A 720 -2.39 -27.31 -12.83
C TYR A 720 -1.66 -27.60 -11.52
N LEU A 721 -0.32 -27.62 -11.54
CA LEU A 721 0.52 -27.86 -10.36
C LEU A 721 0.32 -26.79 -9.27
N GLY A 722 0.18 -25.52 -9.67
CA GLY A 722 -0.07 -24.41 -8.76
C GLY A 722 -1.43 -24.48 -8.07
N ARG A 723 -2.44 -25.15 -8.65
CA ARG A 723 -3.78 -25.28 -8.05
C ARG A 723 -3.87 -26.37 -6.98
N GLN A 724 -2.91 -27.29 -6.92
CA GLN A 724 -2.86 -28.34 -5.91
C GLN A 724 -2.59 -27.75 -4.52
N THR A 725 -3.08 -28.41 -3.46
CA THR A 725 -2.82 -28.02 -2.07
C THR A 725 -2.33 -29.26 -1.31
N PRO A 726 -1.03 -29.33 -0.92
CA PRO A 726 0.03 -28.34 -1.14
C PRO A 726 0.37 -28.15 -2.63
N SER A 727 1.00 -27.02 -2.97
CA SER A 727 1.37 -26.72 -4.36
C SER A 727 2.35 -27.76 -4.91
N GLY A 728 2.06 -28.31 -6.09
CA GLY A 728 2.90 -29.30 -6.78
C GLY A 728 4.08 -28.70 -7.54
N LEU A 729 4.35 -27.39 -7.39
CA LEU A 729 5.50 -26.73 -8.04
C LEU A 729 6.81 -27.15 -7.37
N THR A 730 7.80 -27.45 -8.19
CA THR A 730 9.11 -27.94 -7.73
C THR A 730 10.20 -26.88 -7.92
N PRO A 731 11.39 -27.05 -7.31
CA PRO A 731 12.56 -26.20 -7.60
C PRO A 731 12.98 -26.21 -9.08
N ALA A 732 12.58 -27.21 -9.86
CA ALA A 732 12.80 -27.21 -11.32
C ALA A 732 11.91 -26.17 -12.02
N ASP A 733 10.67 -25.98 -11.54
CA ASP A 733 9.74 -24.97 -12.04
C ASP A 733 10.09 -23.55 -11.52
N MET A 734 10.80 -23.46 -10.39
CA MET A 734 11.26 -22.22 -9.74
C MET A 734 12.77 -22.27 -9.48
N PRO A 735 13.60 -22.21 -10.53
CA PRO A 735 15.05 -22.31 -10.38
C PRO A 735 15.59 -21.12 -9.58
N LYS A 736 16.61 -21.35 -8.72
CA LYS A 736 17.22 -20.30 -7.88
C LYS A 736 17.69 -19.06 -8.67
N ARG A 737 18.12 -19.27 -9.91
CA ARG A 737 18.53 -18.19 -10.82
C ARG A 737 17.37 -17.28 -11.28
N GLY A 738 16.12 -17.70 -11.15
CA GLY A 738 14.94 -16.96 -11.62
C GLY A 738 14.94 -16.69 -13.13
N GLY A 739 14.03 -15.83 -13.58
CA GLY A 739 14.01 -15.24 -14.92
C GLY A 739 14.76 -13.91 -15.00
N THR A 740 14.95 -13.37 -16.20
CA THR A 740 15.53 -12.03 -16.41
C THR A 740 14.47 -10.95 -16.56
N LEU A 741 13.21 -11.36 -16.74
CA LEU A 741 12.05 -10.49 -16.83
C LEU A 741 10.84 -11.22 -16.20
N THR A 742 10.00 -10.49 -15.47
CA THR A 742 8.79 -11.05 -14.84
C THR A 742 7.51 -10.54 -15.51
N VAL A 743 6.53 -11.40 -15.71
CA VAL A 743 5.21 -11.05 -16.27
C VAL A 743 4.11 -11.37 -15.27
N SER A 744 3.23 -10.41 -15.02
CA SER A 744 2.03 -10.56 -14.19
C SER A 744 0.78 -10.24 -15.01
N ASN A 745 -0.13 -11.20 -15.15
CA ASN A 745 -1.38 -10.99 -15.88
C ASN A 745 -2.53 -10.70 -14.92
N VAL A 746 -2.78 -9.42 -14.64
CA VAL A 746 -3.85 -8.97 -13.75
C VAL A 746 -5.21 -8.94 -14.45
N GLY A 747 -5.24 -8.78 -15.78
CA GLY A 747 -6.47 -8.75 -16.59
C GLY A 747 -7.24 -10.08 -16.63
N ALA A 748 -6.58 -11.20 -16.29
CA ALA A 748 -7.20 -12.50 -16.11
C ALA A 748 -7.99 -12.63 -14.79
N ILE A 749 -7.68 -11.79 -13.79
CA ILE A 749 -8.24 -11.89 -12.42
C ILE A 749 -9.31 -10.80 -12.19
N GLY A 750 -9.12 -9.60 -12.73
CA GLY A 750 -10.03 -8.48 -12.51
C GLY A 750 -10.19 -7.55 -13.72
N ALA A 751 -11.02 -6.52 -13.57
CA ALA A 751 -11.28 -5.51 -14.58
C ALA A 751 -10.22 -4.38 -14.61
N GLY A 752 -9.05 -4.58 -13.98
CA GLY A 752 -7.99 -3.58 -13.91
C GLY A 752 -7.32 -3.37 -15.27
N LYS A 753 -7.32 -2.14 -15.77
CA LYS A 753 -6.64 -1.74 -17.02
C LYS A 753 -5.14 -1.54 -16.86
N TRP A 754 -4.73 -1.06 -15.68
CA TRP A 754 -3.36 -0.70 -15.35
C TRP A 754 -3.02 -1.23 -13.96
N ALA A 755 -1.75 -1.50 -13.72
CA ALA A 755 -1.23 -1.85 -12.40
C ALA A 755 0.16 -1.23 -12.19
N VAL A 756 0.64 -1.21 -10.96
CA VAL A 756 2.03 -0.81 -10.64
C VAL A 756 2.74 -2.05 -10.14
N PRO A 757 3.36 -2.86 -11.03
CA PRO A 757 4.03 -4.07 -10.62
C PRO A 757 5.28 -3.76 -9.78
N ARG A 758 5.61 -4.65 -8.84
CA ARG A 758 6.80 -4.52 -8.00
C ARG A 758 7.82 -5.58 -8.40
N LEU A 759 9.00 -5.15 -8.80
CA LEU A 759 10.11 -6.04 -9.11
C LEU A 759 10.75 -6.51 -7.82
N VAL A 760 10.89 -7.82 -7.65
CA VAL A 760 11.58 -8.42 -6.50
C VAL A 760 13.00 -8.84 -6.88
N GLN A 761 13.89 -8.92 -5.90
CA GLN A 761 15.23 -9.45 -6.15
C GLN A 761 15.15 -10.89 -6.67
N GLY A 762 15.91 -11.21 -7.72
CA GLY A 762 15.82 -12.48 -8.45
C GLY A 762 14.71 -12.53 -9.50
N GLY A 763 13.87 -11.49 -9.62
CA GLY A 763 12.84 -11.35 -10.65
C GLY A 763 13.31 -10.74 -11.97
N GLY A 764 14.62 -10.58 -12.14
CA GLY A 764 15.23 -9.94 -13.30
C GLY A 764 15.37 -8.43 -13.18
N VAL A 765 15.46 -7.73 -14.32
CA VAL A 765 15.68 -6.28 -14.39
C VAL A 765 14.42 -5.46 -14.64
N ALA A 766 13.36 -6.13 -15.08
CA ALA A 766 12.07 -5.50 -15.34
C ALA A 766 10.91 -6.46 -15.04
N ILE A 767 9.77 -5.88 -14.67
CA ILE A 767 8.49 -6.57 -14.53
C ILE A 767 7.42 -5.84 -15.34
N VAL A 768 6.56 -6.59 -16.02
CA VAL A 768 5.38 -6.07 -16.73
C VAL A 768 4.09 -6.62 -16.15
N ALA A 769 3.12 -5.74 -15.92
CA ALA A 769 1.75 -6.08 -15.64
C ALA A 769 0.88 -5.91 -16.88
N VAL A 770 0.20 -6.97 -17.30
CA VAL A 770 -0.75 -6.98 -18.42
C VAL A 770 -2.17 -6.81 -17.87
N GLY A 771 -2.82 -5.71 -18.26
CA GLY A 771 -4.16 -5.35 -17.85
C GLY A 771 -5.28 -6.10 -18.59
N ARG A 772 -6.52 -5.70 -18.34
CA ARG A 772 -7.69 -6.18 -19.06
C ARG A 772 -7.72 -5.63 -20.49
N ALA A 773 -7.85 -6.51 -21.48
CA ALA A 773 -8.07 -6.11 -22.85
C ALA A 773 -9.52 -5.67 -23.08
N GLU A 774 -9.71 -4.57 -23.81
CA GLU A 774 -11.02 -3.98 -24.09
C GLU A 774 -11.13 -3.51 -25.53
N TRP A 775 -12.34 -3.62 -26.10
CA TRP A 775 -12.63 -3.05 -27.40
C TRP A 775 -12.85 -1.55 -27.28
N VAL A 776 -11.99 -0.76 -27.92
CA VAL A 776 -12.03 0.70 -27.93
C VAL A 776 -12.37 1.17 -29.35
N VAL A 777 -13.33 2.08 -29.46
CA VAL A 777 -13.66 2.74 -30.73
C VAL A 777 -12.85 4.03 -30.81
N LYS A 778 -11.96 4.12 -31.81
CA LYS A 778 -11.16 5.33 -32.05
C LYS A 778 -12.03 6.44 -32.64
N PRO A 779 -11.62 7.72 -32.54
CA PRO A 779 -12.30 8.83 -33.19
C PRO A 779 -12.47 8.66 -34.71
N SER A 780 -11.61 7.86 -35.34
CA SER A 780 -11.71 7.45 -36.76
C SER A 780 -12.86 6.48 -37.06
N GLY A 781 -13.59 6.01 -36.05
CA GLY A 781 -14.63 4.98 -36.17
C GLY A 781 -14.08 3.54 -36.17
N GLU A 782 -12.76 3.37 -36.19
CA GLU A 782 -12.11 2.05 -36.17
C GLU A 782 -12.19 1.42 -34.78
N LYS A 783 -12.56 0.13 -34.72
CA LYS A 783 -12.67 -0.63 -33.48
C LYS A 783 -11.41 -1.47 -33.26
N ARG A 784 -10.67 -1.20 -32.18
CA ARG A 784 -9.41 -1.88 -31.83
C ARG A 784 -9.53 -2.58 -30.49
N LEU A 785 -8.91 -3.76 -30.36
CA LEU A 785 -8.79 -4.47 -29.10
C LEU A 785 -7.52 -4.02 -28.39
N GLU A 786 -7.62 -3.13 -27.40
CA GLU A 786 -6.45 -2.57 -26.72
C GLU A 786 -6.21 -3.23 -25.36
N VAL A 787 -4.95 -3.39 -24.99
CA VAL A 787 -4.53 -3.82 -23.65
C VAL A 787 -3.55 -2.81 -23.04
N GLY A 788 -3.76 -2.44 -21.78
CA GLY A 788 -2.80 -1.65 -21.02
C GLY A 788 -1.65 -2.53 -20.50
N VAL A 789 -0.41 -2.11 -20.72
CA VAL A 789 0.79 -2.72 -20.14
C VAL A 789 1.53 -1.71 -19.26
N SER A 790 1.80 -2.09 -18.02
CA SER A 790 2.55 -1.27 -17.07
C SER A 790 3.86 -1.95 -16.71
N TRP A 791 4.95 -1.22 -16.83
CA TRP A 791 6.30 -1.68 -16.56
C TRP A 791 6.82 -1.10 -15.26
N SER A 792 7.71 -1.85 -14.61
CA SER A 792 8.62 -1.32 -13.61
C SER A 792 10.00 -1.93 -13.82
N ALA A 793 11.01 -1.09 -13.95
CA ALA A 793 12.37 -1.51 -14.25
C ALA A 793 13.37 -0.95 -13.24
N ASP A 794 14.46 -1.68 -13.01
CA ASP A 794 15.55 -1.28 -12.13
C ASP A 794 16.38 -0.17 -12.79
N HIS A 795 16.26 1.06 -12.29
CA HIS A 795 16.93 2.24 -12.84
C HIS A 795 18.46 2.21 -12.65
N ARG A 796 19.01 1.22 -11.93
CA ARG A 796 20.47 1.01 -11.86
C ARG A 796 21.04 0.41 -13.13
N ILE A 797 20.20 -0.20 -13.96
CA ILE A 797 20.63 -0.96 -15.15
C ILE A 797 19.92 -0.44 -16.40
N VAL A 798 18.60 -0.27 -16.32
CA VAL A 798 17.76 0.06 -17.48
C VAL A 798 17.50 1.56 -17.46
N GLU A 799 17.82 2.23 -18.56
CA GLU A 799 17.50 3.64 -18.73
C GLU A 799 16.07 3.84 -19.26
N GLY A 800 15.50 5.02 -19.03
CA GLY A 800 14.15 5.35 -19.50
C GLY A 800 14.00 5.24 -21.02
N ALA A 801 15.02 5.66 -21.78
CA ALA A 801 15.03 5.56 -23.24
C ALA A 801 15.10 4.10 -23.72
N GLU A 802 15.88 3.26 -23.05
CA GLU A 802 15.99 1.82 -23.38
C GLU A 802 14.68 1.10 -23.13
N LEU A 803 14.01 1.36 -21.99
CA LEU A 803 12.72 0.75 -21.70
C LEU A 803 11.66 1.19 -22.73
N ALA A 804 11.61 2.48 -23.08
CA ALA A 804 10.67 2.97 -24.08
C ALA A 804 10.91 2.31 -25.45
N ALA A 805 12.17 2.27 -25.91
CA ALA A 805 12.52 1.65 -27.18
C ALA A 805 12.26 0.13 -27.20
N PHE A 806 12.52 -0.56 -26.10
CA PHE A 806 12.17 -1.97 -25.94
C PHE A 806 10.66 -2.21 -26.02
N VAL A 807 9.84 -1.36 -25.38
CA VAL A 807 8.38 -1.48 -25.43
C VAL A 807 7.86 -1.21 -26.84
N GLU A 808 8.45 -0.29 -27.58
CA GLU A 808 8.11 -0.06 -28.99
C GLU A 808 8.55 -1.23 -29.89
N SER A 809 9.70 -1.87 -29.61
CA SER A 809 10.07 -3.14 -30.27
C SER A 809 9.02 -4.22 -29.96
N TRP A 810 8.64 -4.41 -28.70
CA TRP A 810 7.60 -5.39 -28.35
C TRP A 810 6.24 -5.08 -28.99
N ARG A 811 5.83 -3.81 -29.01
CA ARG A 811 4.64 -3.33 -29.71
C ARG A 811 4.68 -3.75 -31.17
N SER A 812 5.80 -3.50 -31.85
CA SER A 812 5.94 -3.84 -33.27
C SER A 812 5.81 -5.34 -33.55
N TRP A 813 6.15 -6.22 -32.60
CA TRP A 813 5.92 -7.68 -32.69
C TRP A 813 4.46 -8.06 -32.44
N VAL A 814 3.81 -7.39 -31.50
CA VAL A 814 2.41 -7.65 -31.11
C VAL A 814 1.44 -7.16 -32.17
N GLU A 815 1.63 -5.94 -32.68
CA GLU A 815 0.72 -5.29 -33.63
C GLU A 815 0.92 -5.82 -35.07
N ASN A 816 2.08 -6.42 -35.37
CA ASN A 816 2.38 -7.02 -36.68
C ASN A 816 2.75 -8.50 -36.55
N PRO A 817 1.80 -9.40 -36.22
CA PRO A 817 2.09 -10.80 -35.96
C PRO A 817 2.55 -11.58 -37.21
N ALA A 818 2.40 -11.02 -38.42
CA ALA A 818 3.02 -11.53 -39.63
C ALA A 818 4.54 -11.67 -39.50
N ARG A 819 5.19 -10.87 -38.64
CA ARG A 819 6.63 -11.00 -38.35
C ARG A 819 7.00 -12.35 -37.71
N LEU A 820 6.04 -13.04 -37.08
CA LEU A 820 6.26 -14.38 -36.54
C LEU A 820 6.43 -15.43 -37.67
N VAL A 821 5.99 -15.11 -38.89
CA VAL A 821 6.13 -15.98 -40.07
C VAL A 821 7.57 -15.85 -40.60
N GLY A 822 8.33 -16.94 -40.55
CA GLY A 822 9.72 -17.00 -41.03
C GLY A 822 10.79 -17.14 -39.93
N ILE A 823 10.43 -17.01 -38.66
CA ILE A 823 11.33 -17.27 -37.51
C ILE A 823 11.25 -18.76 -37.14
N GLY A 824 11.36 -19.62 -38.14
CA GLY A 824 11.15 -21.06 -37.99
C GLY A 824 12.10 -21.67 -36.97
N GLN A 825 11.55 -22.08 -35.82
CA GLN A 825 11.85 -23.32 -35.08
C GLN A 825 10.61 -23.70 -34.26
#